data_AF-A0A401KE52-F1
#
_entry.id   AF-A0A401KE52-F1
#
_cell.length_a   1.000
_cell.length_b   1.000
_cell.length_c   1.000
_cell.angle_alpha   90.00
_cell.angle_beta   90.00
_cell.angle_gamma   90.00
#
_symmetry.space_group_name_H-M   'P 1'
#
loop_
_entity.id
_entity.type
_entity.pdbx_description
1 polymer ?
#
loop_
_entity_poly.entity_id
_entity_poly.type
_entity_poly.pdbx_seq_one_letter_code
_entity_poly.pdbx_strand_id
1 'polypeptide(L)'
;MSPGRELVSDRTWSAFTYAKLPDEPSSYTTRMIRLLPSEDPNARLECEIIDYDLAVDTGSGDLHLYEALSYVWGSDKRSRKITLNGCVFSVTENLYVALLHLRNRQLERLLWVDAICIDQDNWDEKAKQIPLMRTIYAQAQDVIVWLGEAYEDGDKALNWIRCIDEEKDISIGEYQEACLKLLQRAWFRRIWVLQEVGVAQFIYVMCGSVQINGHVFCEGLRKSGLSSRFQALVGPVAFLIRSALDRPKYEPNSRGSLTIGELLGMYCSHDATEQHDKVYALLGLSADPITDALTPNYGLPWDMVFKQVAQHIFPECSVETWHGIDTAVIKGKAWIIGHLYSVGEGMSAFGHYNIKVHWNHTAQWLGNRRDWKTEWQLQASARLVQDGDILCLLQGASKPSIIRLCRDHFTIVMPAVTPRKRRHGEMLEQTVHGRRFMNSLIDILLTWRVPLADHYKVDLDAESKLNYMAPDYKEEQSEVDKRRNLIMWVIVDTALDALAMANLGKKTLEHLLCQSGTTRIFARSLTAAAAKDSASWFFQSFFHNWEGDFSSTDDIVEAVAEDDGSCGYILMELLLQHQGEDLTITKAVPMAAAKNIGKYAHKITEVLFQHRENDFPVTKEVVEAAAGNTSQYGHIITRILFQQRKENILFSEEVVKAAAANARHQTMELLIQYRGGGLPISEEVVKTAAENTELSGSMILEFLFMCKRDILLVSEEVVKTAARNPANGLRFMEILFKRRGENLPVTEEVIKAAAENETCGTEILSVLFRHRRGSLPISKNVVITAAKNTESFVRCLLRHRGKRLPVSEEAVKTAAANTKAGDAIIDCFLELFEKNLPVSEGATSRKDASGLRRSSPNSEQE
;
A
#
# COMPACT_ATOMS: atom_id res chain seq x y z
N MET A 1 -28.49 84.21 45.45
CA MET A 1 -27.25 83.54 45.92
C MET A 1 -27.47 82.04 45.91
N SER A 2 -26.79 81.32 45.01
CA SER A 2 -26.52 79.88 45.07
C SER A 2 -25.36 79.65 44.08
N PRO A 3 -24.18 79.19 44.52
CA PRO A 3 -22.99 79.18 43.68
C PRO A 3 -22.85 77.88 42.87
N GLY A 4 -22.59 78.06 41.58
CA GLY A 4 -21.53 77.41 40.81
C GLY A 4 -21.53 75.88 40.66
N ARG A 5 -22.14 75.38 39.58
CA ARG A 5 -21.68 74.14 38.93
C ARG A 5 -20.40 74.48 38.15
N GLU A 6 -19.25 74.03 38.62
CA GLU A 6 -18.07 73.94 37.77
C GLU A 6 -18.26 72.78 36.79
N LEU A 7 -18.40 73.14 35.51
CA LEU A 7 -18.20 72.26 34.38
C LEU A 7 -16.75 71.76 34.44
N VAL A 8 -16.54 70.53 34.90
CA VAL A 8 -15.32 69.80 34.60
C VAL A 8 -15.37 69.50 33.11
N SER A 9 -14.44 70.12 32.40
CA SER A 9 -14.25 70.04 30.96
C SER A 9 -14.28 68.60 30.45
N ASP A 10 -14.95 68.42 29.32
CA ASP A 10 -14.67 67.34 28.38
C ASP A 10 -13.16 67.33 28.11
N ARG A 11 -12.43 66.44 28.80
CA ARG A 11 -11.08 66.08 28.38
C ARG A 11 -11.26 65.36 27.04
N THR A 12 -11.09 66.11 25.96
CA THR A 12 -10.74 65.55 24.66
C THR A 12 -9.46 64.75 24.86
N TRP A 13 -9.60 63.44 25.07
CA TRP A 13 -8.47 62.54 25.20
C TRP A 13 -7.67 62.62 23.90
N SER A 14 -6.41 63.04 23.99
CA SER A 14 -5.51 63.03 22.84
C SER A 14 -5.34 61.60 22.34
N ALA A 15 -5.37 61.44 21.01
CA ALA A 15 -5.00 60.19 20.36
C ALA A 15 -3.51 59.90 20.66
N PHE A 16 -3.19 58.63 20.88
CA PHE A 16 -1.81 58.21 21.06
C PHE A 16 -1.08 58.23 19.70
N THR A 17 0.18 58.68 19.71
CA THR A 17 1.06 58.72 18.52
C THR A 17 2.39 58.07 18.87
N TYR A 18 2.85 57.15 18.03
CA TYR A 18 4.15 56.50 18.21
C TYR A 18 5.31 57.46 17.95
N ALA A 19 6.32 57.42 18.82
CA ALA A 19 7.61 58.04 18.55
C ALA A 19 8.39 57.19 17.53
N LYS A 20 9.08 57.83 16.58
CA LYS A 20 9.85 57.12 15.56
C LYS A 20 11.07 56.44 16.20
N LEU A 21 11.21 55.14 16.01
CA LEU A 21 12.40 54.39 16.43
C LEU A 21 13.64 54.82 15.64
N PRO A 22 14.87 54.66 16.18
CA PRO A 22 16.10 54.96 15.47
C PRO A 22 16.18 54.21 14.13
N ASP A 23 16.51 54.93 13.05
CA ASP A 23 16.59 54.38 11.69
C ASP A 23 17.90 53.62 11.39
N GLU A 24 18.80 53.49 12.36
CA GLU A 24 20.12 52.90 12.12
C GLU A 24 20.03 51.39 11.81
N PRO A 25 20.69 50.90 10.75
CA PRO A 25 20.64 49.48 10.33
C PRO A 25 21.12 48.48 11.39
N SER A 26 21.85 48.93 12.41
CA SER A 26 22.38 48.13 13.53
C SER A 26 21.60 48.31 14.84
N SER A 27 20.55 49.13 14.86
CA SER A 27 19.74 49.35 16.06
C SER A 27 18.85 48.12 16.32
N TYR A 28 19.18 47.35 17.35
CA TYR A 28 18.31 46.30 17.90
C TYR A 28 17.27 46.92 18.87
N THR A 29 16.72 48.08 18.51
CA THR A 29 15.79 48.83 19.35
C THR A 29 14.35 48.40 19.06
N THR A 30 13.59 48.14 20.12
CA THR A 30 12.14 47.93 20.09
C THR A 30 11.48 48.79 21.18
N ARG A 31 10.19 48.64 21.40
CA ARG A 31 9.48 49.25 22.53
C ARG A 31 9.03 48.21 23.53
N MET A 32 8.91 48.60 24.78
CA MET A 32 8.35 47.79 25.87
C MET A 32 7.26 48.59 26.56
N ILE A 33 6.28 47.90 27.17
CA ILE A 33 5.29 48.53 28.02
C ILE A 33 5.60 48.25 29.49
N ARG A 34 5.56 49.28 30.33
CA ARG A 34 5.45 49.16 31.79
C ARG A 34 3.97 49.11 32.14
N LEU A 35 3.48 47.96 32.55
CA LEU A 35 2.13 47.78 33.07
C LEU A 35 2.11 48.23 34.54
N LEU A 36 1.37 49.30 34.84
CA LEU A 36 1.36 49.90 36.17
C LEU A 36 0.49 49.10 37.16
N PRO A 37 0.90 49.02 38.44
CA PRO A 37 0.15 48.30 39.47
C PRO A 37 -1.12 49.03 39.90
N SER A 38 -2.07 48.28 40.44
CA SER A 38 -3.24 48.87 41.13
C SER A 38 -3.80 47.94 42.19
N GLU A 39 -4.09 48.48 43.38
CA GLU A 39 -4.78 47.73 44.43
C GLU A 39 -6.25 47.43 44.08
N ASP A 40 -6.89 48.30 43.31
CA ASP A 40 -8.26 48.09 42.84
C ASP A 40 -8.28 47.23 41.57
N PRO A 41 -8.82 46.00 41.62
CA PRO A 41 -8.91 45.13 40.45
C PRO A 41 -9.78 45.72 39.33
N ASN A 42 -10.68 46.65 39.63
CA ASN A 42 -11.55 47.31 38.66
C ASN A 42 -10.97 48.62 38.11
N ALA A 43 -9.82 49.08 38.62
CA ALA A 43 -9.15 50.25 38.10
C ALA A 43 -8.81 50.05 36.62
N ARG A 44 -8.86 51.13 35.85
CA ARG A 44 -8.48 51.09 34.43
C ARG A 44 -7.03 50.64 34.28
N LEU A 45 -6.73 49.89 33.22
CA LEU A 45 -5.36 49.49 32.90
C LEU A 45 -4.57 50.71 32.42
N GLU A 46 -3.43 50.95 33.06
CA GLU A 46 -2.51 52.03 32.74
C GLU A 46 -1.15 51.43 32.39
N CYS A 47 -0.61 51.88 31.26
CA CYS A 47 0.68 51.46 30.74
C CYS A 47 1.53 52.68 30.35
N GLU A 48 2.85 52.56 30.49
CA GLU A 48 3.82 53.47 29.89
C GLU A 48 4.61 52.74 28.80
N ILE A 49 4.81 53.32 27.63
CA ILE A 49 5.65 52.74 26.58
C ILE A 49 7.02 53.42 26.56
N ILE A 50 8.07 52.60 26.52
CA ILE A 50 9.47 53.02 26.56
C ILE A 50 10.26 52.38 25.42
N ASP A 51 11.25 53.11 24.89
CA ASP A 51 12.22 52.55 23.95
C ASP A 51 13.19 51.64 24.70
N TYR A 52 13.54 50.52 24.07
CA TYR A 52 14.34 49.46 24.68
C TYR A 52 15.38 48.94 23.68
N ASP A 53 16.65 48.98 24.07
CA ASP A 53 17.76 48.48 23.26
C ASP A 53 18.15 47.06 23.68
N LEU A 54 17.97 46.11 22.76
CA LEU A 54 18.29 44.69 22.95
C LEU A 54 19.80 44.40 22.83
N ALA A 55 20.62 45.37 22.39
CA ALA A 55 22.06 45.22 22.24
C ALA A 55 22.85 45.56 23.51
N VAL A 56 22.22 46.19 24.51
CA VAL A 56 22.90 46.54 25.76
C VAL A 56 23.19 45.25 26.54
N ASP A 57 24.47 44.87 26.56
CA ASP A 57 24.99 43.84 27.44
C ASP A 57 24.74 44.31 28.89
N THR A 58 23.82 43.65 29.58
CA THR A 58 23.68 43.82 31.04
C THR A 58 24.99 43.29 31.61
N GLY A 59 25.97 44.16 31.87
CA GLY A 59 27.40 43.87 32.09
C GLY A 59 27.80 42.86 33.18
N SER A 60 26.88 42.03 33.65
CA SER A 60 26.99 40.88 34.54
C SER A 60 26.64 39.53 33.86
N GLY A 61 26.20 39.50 32.60
CA GLY A 61 25.73 38.27 31.93
C GLY A 61 24.32 37.81 32.37
N ASP A 62 23.54 38.72 32.95
CA ASP A 62 22.16 38.51 33.39
C ASP A 62 21.15 38.57 32.22
N LEU A 63 19.96 38.01 32.42
CA LEU A 63 18.86 38.08 31.44
C LEU A 63 18.21 39.47 31.47
N HIS A 64 17.68 39.92 30.34
CA HIS A 64 16.85 41.12 30.32
C HIS A 64 15.59 40.88 31.17
N LEU A 65 15.23 41.85 32.03
CA LEU A 65 14.15 41.71 33.03
C LEU A 65 12.72 41.89 32.48
N TYR A 66 12.54 41.91 31.16
CA TYR A 66 11.20 42.00 30.57
C TYR A 66 10.62 40.62 30.31
N GLU A 67 9.30 40.55 30.31
CA GLU A 67 8.54 39.35 29.93
C GLU A 67 7.90 39.57 28.56
N ALA A 68 7.75 38.52 27.75
CA ALA A 68 7.09 38.62 26.44
C ALA A 68 5.76 37.86 26.45
N LEU A 69 4.71 38.50 25.92
CA LEU A 69 3.37 37.91 25.88
C LEU A 69 3.10 37.20 24.55
N SER A 70 2.91 35.88 24.62
CA SER A 70 2.46 35.03 23.51
C SER A 70 0.95 34.80 23.62
N TYR A 71 0.16 35.29 22.67
CA TYR A 71 -1.30 35.21 22.72
C TYR A 71 -1.95 35.24 21.32
N VAL A 72 -3.23 34.86 21.25
CA VAL A 72 -4.02 35.01 20.02
C VAL A 72 -4.68 36.38 20.03
N TRP A 73 -4.54 37.15 18.95
CA TRP A 73 -5.15 38.49 18.90
C TRP A 73 -6.67 38.45 19.00
N GLY A 74 -7.29 37.38 18.50
CA GLY A 74 -8.72 37.17 18.50
C GLY A 74 -9.39 37.96 17.39
N SER A 75 -10.47 38.67 17.70
CA SER A 75 -11.13 39.54 16.73
C SER A 75 -10.27 40.77 16.41
N ASP A 76 -10.24 41.21 15.14
CA ASP A 76 -9.59 42.47 14.73
C ASP A 76 -10.22 43.73 15.34
N LYS A 77 -11.38 43.58 15.99
CA LYS A 77 -12.08 44.67 16.69
C LYS A 77 -11.33 45.03 17.99
N ARG A 78 -10.62 46.16 17.97
CA ARG A 78 -10.03 46.80 19.17
C ARG A 78 -11.11 47.47 20.03
N SER A 79 -11.92 46.67 20.72
CA SER A 79 -13.13 47.08 21.43
C SER A 79 -12.89 47.68 22.83
N ARG A 80 -11.75 47.41 23.47
CA ARG A 80 -11.44 47.84 24.84
C ARG A 80 -10.46 48.99 24.85
N LYS A 81 -10.52 49.83 25.89
CA LYS A 81 -9.69 51.03 26.02
C LYS A 81 -8.81 50.94 27.25
N ILE A 82 -7.51 51.11 27.06
CA ILE A 82 -6.51 51.28 28.12
C ILE A 82 -6.01 52.73 28.15
N THR A 83 -5.20 53.08 29.16
CA THR A 83 -4.45 54.34 29.20
C THR A 83 -3.00 54.03 28.84
N LEU A 84 -2.45 54.63 27.79
CA LEU A 84 -1.06 54.45 27.35
C LEU A 84 -0.35 55.81 27.29
N ASN A 85 0.68 56.03 28.09
CA ASN A 85 1.34 57.35 28.28
C ASN A 85 0.32 58.48 28.57
N GLY A 86 -0.72 58.19 29.36
CA GLY A 86 -1.81 59.13 29.66
C GLY A 86 -2.86 59.33 28.54
N CYS A 87 -2.65 58.77 27.35
CA CYS A 87 -3.57 58.83 26.22
C CYS A 87 -4.51 57.61 26.20
N VAL A 88 -5.66 57.73 25.51
CA VAL A 88 -6.55 56.58 25.31
C VAL A 88 -6.04 55.73 24.16
N PHE A 89 -5.81 54.45 24.41
CA PHE A 89 -5.38 53.47 23.40
C PHE A 89 -6.35 52.30 23.35
N SER A 90 -6.68 51.84 22.14
CA SER A 90 -7.64 50.76 21.93
C SER A 90 -6.94 49.42 21.73
N VAL A 91 -7.37 48.38 22.44
CA VAL A 91 -6.84 47.00 22.36
C VAL A 91 -7.97 46.00 22.14
N THR A 92 -7.64 44.79 21.71
CA THR A 92 -8.62 43.70 21.60
C THR A 92 -9.11 43.24 22.97
N GLU A 93 -10.28 42.60 23.01
CA GLU A 93 -10.81 41.99 24.26
C GLU A 93 -9.80 41.04 24.89
N ASN A 94 -9.21 40.15 24.08
CA ASN A 94 -8.31 39.13 24.60
C ASN A 94 -7.05 39.73 25.22
N LEU A 95 -6.47 40.76 24.59
CA LEU A 95 -5.31 41.46 25.14
C LEU A 95 -5.67 42.23 26.41
N TYR A 96 -6.82 42.90 26.46
CA TYR A 96 -7.28 43.60 27.65
C TYR A 96 -7.39 42.65 28.85
N VAL A 97 -8.01 41.49 28.65
CA VAL A 97 -8.19 40.48 29.69
C VAL A 97 -6.83 39.90 30.10
N ALA A 98 -5.93 39.60 29.15
CA ALA A 98 -4.58 39.14 29.46
C ALA A 98 -3.83 40.15 30.36
N LEU A 99 -3.81 41.43 29.98
CA LEU A 99 -3.16 42.49 30.76
C LEU A 99 -3.80 42.65 32.15
N LEU A 100 -5.11 42.45 32.28
CA LEU A 100 -5.80 42.49 33.56
C LEU A 100 -5.32 41.39 34.51
N HIS A 101 -5.16 40.16 34.02
CA HIS A 101 -4.62 39.04 34.81
C HIS A 101 -3.12 39.18 35.08
N LEU A 102 -2.38 39.84 34.18
CA LEU A 102 -0.96 40.11 34.37
C LEU A 102 -0.70 41.26 35.35
N ARG A 103 -1.62 42.20 35.51
CA ARG A 103 -1.43 43.37 36.40
C ARG A 103 -1.24 42.91 37.85
N ASN A 104 -0.10 43.28 38.43
CA ASN A 104 0.16 43.06 39.84
C ASN A 104 -0.45 44.20 40.68
N ARG A 105 -0.69 43.95 41.97
CA ARG A 105 -1.26 44.95 42.89
C ARG A 105 -0.27 46.03 43.31
N GLN A 106 1.02 45.71 43.36
CA GLN A 106 2.05 46.56 43.98
C GLN A 106 3.25 46.83 43.07
N LEU A 107 3.56 45.92 42.15
CA LEU A 107 4.75 46.02 41.30
C LEU A 107 4.36 46.31 39.85
N GLU A 108 5.10 47.22 39.21
CA GLU A 108 5.04 47.35 37.76
C GLU A 108 5.65 46.12 37.08
N ARG A 109 5.20 45.82 35.86
CA ARG A 109 5.76 44.74 35.03
C ARG A 109 6.23 45.32 33.70
N LEU A 110 7.42 44.93 33.26
CA LEU A 110 7.94 45.30 31.96
C LEU A 110 7.60 44.19 30.96
N LEU A 111 6.75 44.49 29.98
CA LEU A 111 6.21 43.52 29.04
C LEU A 111 6.53 43.92 27.59
N TRP A 112 6.82 42.93 26.76
CA TRP A 112 6.72 43.07 25.31
C TRP A 112 5.39 42.49 24.82
N VAL A 113 4.60 43.33 24.13
CA VAL A 113 3.32 42.95 23.53
C VAL A 113 3.29 43.50 22.11
N ASP A 114 3.36 42.61 21.12
CA ASP A 114 3.42 42.96 19.69
C ASP A 114 2.41 44.04 19.25
N ALA A 115 1.14 43.90 19.66
CA ALA A 115 0.05 44.80 19.26
C ALA A 115 0.13 46.21 19.87
N ILE A 116 1.01 46.43 20.85
CA ILE A 116 1.24 47.75 21.47
C ILE A 116 2.66 48.24 21.18
N CYS A 117 3.67 47.37 21.27
CA CYS A 117 5.08 47.74 21.12
C CYS A 117 5.47 48.07 19.67
N ILE A 118 4.80 47.44 18.70
CA ILE A 118 4.98 47.71 17.27
C ILE A 118 3.85 48.61 16.79
N ASP A 119 4.18 49.64 16.01
CA ASP A 119 3.20 50.42 15.27
C ASP A 119 2.59 49.56 14.15
N GLN A 120 1.46 48.94 14.45
CA GLN A 120 0.77 47.99 13.55
C GLN A 120 0.25 48.64 12.26
N ASP A 121 0.13 49.97 12.23
CA ASP A 121 -0.36 50.72 11.08
C ASP A 121 0.81 51.21 10.18
N ASN A 122 2.06 50.98 10.59
CA ASN A 122 3.28 51.36 9.87
C ASN A 122 4.03 50.12 9.31
N TRP A 123 3.85 49.88 8.01
CA TRP A 123 4.47 48.73 7.31
C TRP A 123 6.00 48.75 7.32
N ASP A 124 6.63 49.92 7.22
CA ASP A 124 8.09 50.04 7.22
C ASP A 124 8.67 49.68 8.60
N GLU A 125 8.00 50.09 9.68
CA GLU A 125 8.37 49.68 11.04
C GLU A 125 8.16 48.17 11.22
N LYS A 126 7.00 47.66 10.82
CA LYS A 126 6.67 46.23 10.96
C LYS A 126 7.68 45.33 10.23
N ALA A 127 8.10 45.70 9.02
CA ALA A 127 9.11 44.97 8.26
C ALA A 127 10.48 44.93 8.96
N LYS A 128 10.83 45.97 9.74
CA LYS A 128 12.05 46.01 10.56
C LYS A 128 11.91 45.26 11.89
N GLN A 129 10.74 45.31 12.52
CA GLN A 129 10.50 44.70 13.85
C GLN A 129 10.25 43.18 13.78
N ILE A 130 9.62 42.67 12.72
CA ILE A 130 9.37 41.21 12.58
C ILE A 130 10.65 40.38 12.69
N PRO A 131 11.75 40.71 11.98
CA PRO A 131 13.03 40.00 12.15
C PRO A 131 13.58 40.02 13.58
N LEU A 132 13.26 41.06 14.38
CA LEU A 132 13.69 41.19 15.77
C LEU A 132 12.90 40.30 16.74
N MET A 133 11.73 39.78 16.36
CA MET A 133 10.91 38.94 17.24
C MET A 133 11.69 37.73 17.77
N ARG A 134 12.61 37.15 16.98
CA ARG A 134 13.47 36.05 17.43
C ARG A 134 14.29 36.50 18.64
N THR A 135 14.96 37.64 18.51
CA THR A 135 15.80 38.21 19.57
C THR A 135 14.99 38.53 20.81
N ILE A 136 13.83 39.15 20.64
CA ILE A 136 12.95 39.58 21.73
C ILE A 136 12.47 38.38 22.57
N TYR A 137 11.92 37.34 21.93
CA TYR A 137 11.47 36.17 22.68
C TYR A 137 12.63 35.35 23.27
N ALA A 138 13.81 35.34 22.63
CA ALA A 138 14.96 34.58 23.11
C ALA A 138 15.67 35.23 24.32
N GLN A 139 15.59 36.56 24.41
CA GLN A 139 16.19 37.37 25.46
C GLN A 139 15.23 37.71 26.61
N ALA A 140 13.93 37.50 26.45
CA ALA A 140 12.95 37.69 27.51
C ALA A 140 13.29 36.84 28.74
N GLN A 141 13.09 37.41 29.93
CA GLN A 141 13.20 36.66 31.18
C GLN A 141 12.21 35.50 31.19
N ASP A 142 10.94 35.81 30.88
CA ASP A 142 9.85 34.85 30.83
C ASP A 142 8.97 35.11 29.61
N VAL A 143 8.56 34.02 28.94
CA VAL A 143 7.54 34.07 27.90
C VAL A 143 6.22 33.55 28.47
N ILE A 144 5.21 34.39 28.47
CA ILE A 144 3.89 34.08 29.03
C ILE A 144 2.97 33.70 27.89
N VAL A 145 2.58 32.43 27.86
CA VAL A 145 1.59 31.88 26.95
C VAL A 145 0.20 32.10 27.54
N TRP A 146 -0.55 33.05 26.97
CA TRP A 146 -1.93 33.32 27.37
C TRP A 146 -2.92 32.55 26.50
N LEU A 147 -3.55 31.53 27.10
CA LEU A 147 -4.52 30.69 26.41
C LEU A 147 -5.94 31.28 26.41
N GLY A 148 -6.19 32.39 27.12
CA GLY A 148 -7.52 33.00 27.27
C GLY A 148 -8.11 32.85 28.67
N GLU A 149 -9.28 33.44 28.87
CA GLU A 149 -10.03 33.40 30.14
C GLU A 149 -10.49 31.98 30.52
N ALA A 150 -10.98 31.80 31.75
CA ALA A 150 -11.48 30.56 32.33
C ALA A 150 -12.76 29.97 31.66
N TYR A 151 -13.11 30.38 30.44
CA TYR A 151 -14.22 29.79 29.70
C TYR A 151 -13.99 28.29 29.46
N GLU A 152 -15.10 27.54 29.45
CA GLU A 152 -15.09 26.09 29.22
C GLU A 152 -14.22 25.30 30.22
N ASP A 153 -14.12 25.80 31.46
CA ASP A 153 -13.32 25.22 32.53
C ASP A 153 -11.82 25.10 32.18
N GLY A 154 -11.31 25.99 31.32
CA GLY A 154 -9.92 25.94 30.86
C GLY A 154 -8.88 26.15 31.97
N ASP A 155 -9.21 26.91 33.01
CA ASP A 155 -8.37 27.12 34.20
C ASP A 155 -8.30 25.85 35.06
N LYS A 156 -9.44 25.16 35.23
CA LYS A 156 -9.52 23.85 35.89
C LYS A 156 -8.76 22.78 35.10
N ALA A 157 -8.88 22.79 33.77
CA ALA A 157 -8.13 21.90 32.88
C ALA A 157 -6.61 22.10 33.04
N LEU A 158 -6.15 23.36 33.03
CA LEU A 158 -4.74 23.68 33.23
C LEU A 158 -4.25 23.27 34.63
N ASN A 159 -5.07 23.49 35.67
CA ASN A 159 -4.77 23.05 37.03
C ASN A 159 -4.72 21.52 37.16
N TRP A 160 -5.60 20.80 36.45
CA TRP A 160 -5.60 19.34 36.41
C TRP A 160 -4.32 18.80 35.75
N ILE A 161 -3.90 19.37 34.62
CA ILE A 161 -2.62 19.02 33.95
C ILE A 161 -1.46 19.16 34.95
N ARG A 162 -1.42 20.24 35.73
CA ARG A 162 -0.42 20.41 36.81
C ARG A 162 -0.49 19.30 37.85
N CYS A 163 -1.68 18.96 38.33
CA CYS A 163 -1.82 17.99 39.42
C CYS A 163 -1.49 16.54 39.01
N ILE A 164 -1.68 16.17 37.74
CA ILE A 164 -1.24 14.86 37.22
C ILE A 164 0.28 14.74 37.30
N ASP A 165 1.01 15.81 36.97
CA ASP A 165 2.45 15.79 37.04
C ASP A 165 2.94 15.57 38.49
N GLU A 166 2.25 16.20 39.45
CA GLU A 166 2.48 16.10 40.89
C GLU A 166 1.98 14.79 41.55
N GLU A 167 1.53 13.79 40.78
CA GLU A 167 1.06 12.47 41.25
C GLU A 167 -0.06 12.53 42.31
N LYS A 168 -0.92 13.55 42.27
CA LYS A 168 -2.10 13.61 43.13
C LYS A 168 -3.17 12.63 42.63
N ASP A 169 -3.75 11.85 43.55
CA ASP A 169 -4.78 10.83 43.28
C ASP A 169 -6.07 11.49 42.76
N ILE A 170 -6.17 11.66 41.44
CA ILE A 170 -7.27 12.40 40.78
C ILE A 170 -7.93 11.49 39.74
N SER A 171 -9.27 11.46 39.76
CA SER A 171 -10.08 10.77 38.76
C SER A 171 -9.80 11.30 37.36
N ILE A 172 -9.18 10.46 36.52
CA ILE A 172 -8.71 10.79 35.16
C ILE A 172 -9.89 11.18 34.22
N GLY A 173 -11.12 10.78 34.54
CA GLY A 173 -12.29 10.97 33.67
C GLY A 173 -12.98 12.34 33.75
N GLU A 174 -12.86 13.09 34.84
CA GLU A 174 -13.71 14.28 35.08
C GLU A 174 -13.32 15.51 34.24
N TYR A 175 -12.03 15.66 33.91
CA TYR A 175 -11.50 16.87 33.25
C TYR A 175 -11.07 16.65 31.80
N GLN A 176 -11.31 15.45 31.26
CA GLN A 176 -10.89 15.11 29.90
C GLN A 176 -11.47 16.08 28.87
N GLU A 177 -12.78 16.35 28.91
CA GLU A 177 -13.45 17.26 27.98
C GLU A 177 -12.94 18.71 28.08
N ALA A 178 -12.70 19.21 29.30
CA ALA A 178 -12.16 20.56 29.51
C ALA A 178 -10.73 20.67 28.95
N CYS A 179 -9.90 19.64 29.13
CA CYS A 179 -8.58 19.56 28.51
C CYS A 179 -8.66 19.53 26.98
N LEU A 180 -9.62 18.79 26.41
CA LEU A 180 -9.84 18.77 24.97
C LEU A 180 -10.15 20.17 24.44
N LYS A 181 -11.07 20.89 25.07
CA LYS A 181 -11.44 22.26 24.69
C LYS A 181 -10.27 23.24 24.85
N LEU A 182 -9.51 23.14 25.94
CA LEU A 182 -8.31 23.96 26.17
C LEU A 182 -7.28 23.75 25.04
N LEU A 183 -6.99 22.50 24.67
CA LEU A 183 -6.00 22.15 23.64
C LEU A 183 -6.50 22.43 22.21
N GLN A 184 -7.79 22.64 22.01
CA GLN A 184 -8.38 23.07 20.74
C GLN A 184 -8.35 24.59 20.53
N ARG A 185 -7.96 25.37 21.55
CA ARG A 185 -7.86 26.82 21.43
C ARG A 185 -6.88 27.22 20.32
N ALA A 186 -7.23 28.29 19.60
CA ALA A 186 -6.52 28.75 18.41
C ALA A 186 -5.02 29.01 18.62
N TRP A 187 -4.59 29.26 19.87
CA TRP A 187 -3.19 29.49 20.20
C TRP A 187 -2.30 28.33 19.76
N PHE A 188 -2.72 27.07 20.01
CA PHE A 188 -1.95 25.88 19.65
C PHE A 188 -1.80 25.67 18.14
N ARG A 189 -2.60 26.35 17.32
CA ARG A 189 -2.57 26.23 15.86
C ARG A 189 -1.94 27.43 15.18
N ARG A 190 -1.71 28.54 15.86
CA ARG A 190 -1.22 29.77 15.22
C ARG A 190 0.26 29.64 14.86
N ILE A 191 0.64 29.96 13.62
CA ILE A 191 2.04 29.73 13.21
C ILE A 191 3.05 30.63 13.93
N TRP A 192 2.68 31.88 14.24
CA TRP A 192 3.55 32.82 14.96
C TRP A 192 4.00 32.30 16.32
N VAL A 193 3.15 31.54 17.04
CA VAL A 193 3.49 31.07 18.39
C VAL A 193 4.70 30.15 18.40
N LEU A 194 5.03 29.52 17.27
CA LEU A 194 6.16 28.61 17.13
C LEU A 194 7.48 29.33 17.36
N GLN A 195 7.65 30.52 16.80
CA GLN A 195 8.85 31.32 17.06
C GLN A 195 8.86 31.82 18.49
N GLU A 196 7.70 32.25 19.02
CA GLU A 196 7.55 32.80 20.37
C GLU A 196 7.99 31.81 21.45
N VAL A 197 7.53 30.55 21.36
CA VAL A 197 7.91 29.50 22.31
C VAL A 197 9.14 28.71 21.87
N GLY A 198 9.52 28.78 20.60
CA GLY A 198 10.63 28.03 19.98
C GLY A 198 12.01 28.57 20.33
N VAL A 199 12.10 29.82 20.76
CA VAL A 199 13.38 30.45 21.17
C VAL A 199 13.44 30.90 22.63
N ALA A 200 12.31 30.93 23.33
CA ALA A 200 12.21 31.27 24.75
C ALA A 200 13.09 30.41 25.68
N GLN A 201 13.67 30.96 26.74
CA GLN A 201 14.37 30.17 27.75
C GLN A 201 13.43 29.66 28.84
N PHE A 202 12.51 30.51 29.30
CA PHE A 202 11.52 30.18 30.34
C PHE A 202 10.11 30.47 29.83
N ILE A 203 9.22 29.51 30.02
CA ILE A 203 7.84 29.57 29.50
C ILE A 203 6.86 29.28 30.64
N TYR A 204 5.86 30.14 30.77
CA TYR A 204 4.69 29.92 31.62
C TYR A 204 3.43 29.84 30.79
N VAL A 205 2.61 28.83 31.02
CA VAL A 205 1.30 28.66 30.39
C VAL A 205 0.23 29.16 31.35
N MET A 206 -0.62 30.07 30.88
CA MET A 206 -1.63 30.75 31.67
C MET A 206 -3.02 30.63 31.04
N CYS A 207 -4.02 30.35 31.86
CA CYS A 207 -5.43 30.29 31.47
C CYS A 207 -6.30 30.79 32.63
N GLY A 208 -7.04 31.87 32.41
CA GLY A 208 -7.68 32.61 33.49
C GLY A 208 -6.67 32.99 34.56
N SER A 209 -6.96 32.68 35.83
CA SER A 209 -6.07 32.96 36.96
C SER A 209 -5.01 31.88 37.23
N VAL A 210 -5.04 30.76 36.50
CA VAL A 210 -4.12 29.63 36.70
C VAL A 210 -2.91 29.78 35.80
N GLN A 211 -1.71 29.67 36.38
CA GLN A 211 -0.43 29.70 35.68
C GLN A 211 0.42 28.50 36.09
N ILE A 212 1.05 27.83 35.12
CA ILE A 212 1.91 26.67 35.34
C ILE A 212 3.17 26.77 34.48
N ASN A 213 4.26 26.15 34.92
CA ASN A 213 5.50 26.10 34.15
C ASN A 213 5.31 25.26 32.87
N GLY A 214 5.92 25.67 31.76
CA GLY A 214 5.81 24.99 30.47
C GLY A 214 6.29 23.53 30.49
N HIS A 215 7.31 23.20 31.28
CA HIS A 215 7.75 21.81 31.48
C HIS A 215 6.67 20.98 32.18
N VAL A 216 6.07 21.52 33.24
CA VAL A 216 4.96 20.87 33.98
C VAL A 216 3.75 20.68 33.06
N PHE A 217 3.44 21.65 32.20
CA PHE A 217 2.40 21.51 31.18
C PHE A 217 2.68 20.31 30.26
N CYS A 218 3.90 20.21 29.71
CA CYS A 218 4.28 19.11 28.83
C CYS A 218 4.27 17.74 29.53
N GLU A 219 4.82 17.63 30.74
CA GLU A 219 4.82 16.36 31.48
C GLU A 219 3.42 15.93 31.94
N GLY A 220 2.60 16.88 32.39
CA GLY A 220 1.20 16.64 32.71
C GLY A 220 0.41 16.13 31.51
N LEU A 221 0.59 16.73 30.32
CA LEU A 221 0.02 16.21 29.09
C LEU A 221 0.53 14.80 28.79
N ARG A 222 1.80 14.47 29.07
CA ARG A 222 2.37 13.14 28.79
C ARG A 222 1.65 12.05 29.57
N LYS A 223 1.39 12.36 30.84
CA LYS A 223 0.79 11.46 31.83
C LYS A 223 -0.74 11.42 31.72
N SER A 224 -1.37 12.40 31.08
CA SER A 224 -2.84 12.55 30.98
C SER A 224 -3.59 11.42 30.24
N GLY A 225 -2.90 10.58 29.46
CA GLY A 225 -3.54 9.51 28.67
C GLY A 225 -4.42 10.00 27.52
N LEU A 226 -4.30 11.28 27.10
CA LEU A 226 -5.05 11.85 25.98
C LEU A 226 -4.81 11.07 24.67
N SER A 227 -5.84 10.99 23.82
CA SER A 227 -5.76 10.24 22.55
C SER A 227 -4.65 10.76 21.63
N SER A 228 -4.09 9.87 20.80
CA SER A 228 -3.04 10.18 19.83
C SER A 228 -3.39 11.34 18.88
N ARG A 229 -4.67 11.49 18.52
CA ARG A 229 -5.15 12.61 17.68
C ARG A 229 -4.92 13.98 18.32
N PHE A 230 -5.12 14.09 19.64
CA PHE A 230 -4.94 15.35 20.36
C PHE A 230 -3.48 15.61 20.69
N GLN A 231 -2.72 14.56 20.98
CA GLN A 231 -1.27 14.66 21.06
C GLN A 231 -0.68 15.15 19.72
N ALA A 232 -1.23 14.74 18.59
CA ALA A 232 -0.79 15.24 17.29
C ALA A 232 -1.11 16.72 17.06
N LEU A 233 -2.22 17.21 17.63
CA LEU A 233 -2.61 18.61 17.49
C LEU A 233 -1.65 19.58 18.20
N VAL A 234 -1.21 19.21 19.39
CA VAL A 234 -0.38 20.07 20.26
C VAL A 234 1.09 19.66 20.25
N GLY A 235 1.40 18.46 19.75
CA GLY A 235 2.73 17.87 19.72
C GLY A 235 3.83 18.78 19.18
N PRO A 236 3.65 19.44 18.01
CA PRO A 236 4.67 20.34 17.47
C PRO A 236 4.98 21.53 18.39
N VAL A 237 3.97 22.13 19.02
CA VAL A 237 4.17 23.27 19.95
C VAL A 237 4.70 22.79 21.30
N ALA A 238 4.16 21.70 21.84
CA ALA A 238 4.63 21.10 23.09
C ALA A 238 6.09 20.62 22.99
N PHE A 239 6.53 20.16 21.82
CA PHE A 239 7.93 19.84 21.54
C PHE A 239 8.83 21.05 21.80
N LEU A 240 8.46 22.20 21.23
CA LEU A 240 9.19 23.44 21.40
C LEU A 240 9.19 23.84 22.88
N ILE A 241 8.03 23.89 23.53
CA ILE A 241 7.91 24.25 24.96
C ILE A 241 8.79 23.36 25.84
N ARG A 242 8.73 22.02 25.64
CA ARG A 242 9.49 21.05 26.44
C ARG A 242 10.99 21.26 26.31
N SER A 243 11.45 21.61 25.10
CA SER A 243 12.87 21.77 24.80
C SER A 243 13.45 23.07 25.34
N ALA A 244 12.65 23.99 25.91
CA ALA A 244 13.10 25.31 26.35
C ALA A 244 14.25 25.27 27.37
N LEU A 245 14.18 24.36 28.35
CA LEU A 245 15.20 24.22 29.41
C LEU A 245 16.55 23.68 28.91
N ASP A 246 16.56 22.97 27.78
CA ASP A 246 17.76 22.37 27.20
C ASP A 246 18.45 23.29 26.16
N ARG A 247 17.89 24.49 25.91
CA ARG A 247 18.42 25.40 24.90
C ARG A 247 19.74 26.04 25.36
N PRO A 248 20.70 26.24 24.45
CA PRO A 248 21.86 27.05 24.76
C PRO A 248 21.42 28.50 25.04
N LYS A 249 22.24 29.23 25.82
CA LYS A 249 22.04 30.67 25.98
C LYS A 249 22.00 31.33 24.60
N TYR A 250 21.11 32.31 24.44
CA TYR A 250 21.00 33.05 23.19
C TYR A 250 22.32 33.77 22.88
N GLU A 251 22.85 33.50 21.69
CA GLU A 251 23.97 34.25 21.13
C GLU A 251 23.46 35.15 19.99
N PRO A 252 23.83 36.44 19.95
CA PRO A 252 23.48 37.32 18.83
C PRO A 252 23.93 36.71 17.49
N ASN A 253 23.06 36.74 16.49
CA ASN A 253 23.25 36.11 15.17
C ASN A 253 23.27 34.58 15.15
N SER A 254 23.03 33.91 16.28
CA SER A 254 22.83 32.45 16.29
C SER A 254 21.61 32.07 15.47
N ARG A 255 21.74 30.98 14.69
CA ARG A 255 20.66 30.41 13.88
C ARG A 255 20.04 29.20 14.57
N GLY A 256 18.89 28.75 14.08
CA GLY A 256 18.33 27.48 14.54
C GLY A 256 19.14 26.28 14.07
N SER A 257 18.67 25.09 14.42
CA SER A 257 19.29 23.81 14.04
C SER A 257 18.59 23.10 12.89
N LEU A 258 17.38 23.53 12.52
CA LEU A 258 16.53 22.92 11.49
C LEU A 258 16.50 23.81 10.26
N THR A 259 16.47 23.21 9.07
CA THR A 259 16.32 23.99 7.83
C THR A 259 14.89 24.47 7.66
N ILE A 260 14.68 25.50 6.84
CA ILE A 260 13.36 26.02 6.50
C ILE A 260 12.46 24.93 5.90
N GLY A 261 13.04 24.00 5.13
CA GLY A 261 12.32 22.83 4.62
C GLY A 261 11.81 21.93 5.75
N GLU A 262 12.65 21.60 6.74
CA GLU A 262 12.21 20.80 7.89
C GLU A 262 11.11 21.51 8.67
N LEU A 263 11.27 22.81 8.94
CA LEU A 263 10.29 23.61 9.66
C LEU A 263 8.95 23.68 8.91
N LEU A 264 8.97 23.91 7.61
CA LEU A 264 7.74 23.90 6.79
C LEU A 264 7.09 22.51 6.77
N GLY A 265 7.88 21.44 6.71
CA GLY A 265 7.38 20.07 6.85
C GLY A 265 6.72 19.78 8.21
N MET A 266 7.19 20.43 9.27
CA MET A 266 6.66 20.27 10.63
C MET A 266 5.42 21.14 10.89
N TYR A 267 5.36 22.35 10.31
CA TYR A 267 4.47 23.40 10.80
C TYR A 267 3.56 24.03 9.73
N CYS A 268 3.65 23.66 8.45
CA CYS A 268 2.82 24.27 7.40
C CYS A 268 1.30 24.19 7.62
N SER A 269 0.81 23.26 8.45
CA SER A 269 -0.61 23.14 8.83
C SER A 269 -1.06 24.14 9.91
N HIS A 270 -0.16 24.88 10.54
CA HIS A 270 -0.49 25.89 11.55
C HIS A 270 -1.15 27.11 10.91
N ASP A 271 -2.32 27.50 11.39
CA ASP A 271 -3.13 28.61 10.90
C ASP A 271 -2.34 29.93 10.87
N ALA A 272 -2.54 30.66 9.77
CA ALA A 272 -1.97 31.98 9.55
C ALA A 272 -3.07 32.95 9.09
N THR A 273 -2.91 34.23 9.42
CA THR A 273 -3.80 35.30 8.92
C THR A 273 -3.43 35.63 7.47
N GLU A 274 -2.14 35.82 7.21
CA GLU A 274 -1.57 36.02 5.87
C GLU A 274 -0.81 34.77 5.43
N GLN A 275 -0.89 34.38 4.15
CA GLN A 275 -0.18 33.17 3.66
C GLN A 275 1.33 33.28 3.83
N HIS A 276 1.90 34.48 3.68
CA HIS A 276 3.33 34.75 3.88
C HIS A 276 3.85 34.32 5.25
N ASP A 277 3.03 34.43 6.28
CA ASP A 277 3.39 34.08 7.65
C ASP A 277 3.71 32.58 7.78
N LYS A 278 3.23 31.75 6.84
CA LYS A 278 3.58 30.32 6.73
C LYS A 278 5.09 30.10 6.63
N VAL A 279 5.81 31.07 6.08
CA VAL A 279 7.27 31.07 5.95
C VAL A 279 7.90 32.00 6.96
N TYR A 280 7.41 33.25 7.06
CA TYR A 280 8.09 34.30 7.81
C TYR A 280 8.13 34.04 9.32
N ALA A 281 7.10 33.40 9.88
CA ALA A 281 7.09 32.97 11.27
C ALA A 281 8.11 31.86 11.59
N LEU A 282 8.68 31.20 10.57
CA LEU A 282 9.65 30.12 10.75
C LEU A 282 11.10 30.57 10.48
N LEU A 283 11.31 31.73 9.86
CA LEU A 283 12.64 32.26 9.57
C LEU A 283 13.46 32.43 10.85
N GLY A 284 12.81 32.93 11.90
CA GLY A 284 13.39 33.05 13.23
C GLY A 284 13.69 31.73 13.93
N LEU A 285 13.41 30.57 13.32
CA LEU A 285 13.79 29.23 13.81
C LEU A 285 14.74 28.51 12.85
N SER A 286 15.00 29.07 11.68
CA SER A 286 15.75 28.41 10.60
C SER A 286 17.26 28.44 10.82
N ALA A 287 17.92 27.38 10.38
CA ALA A 287 19.37 27.26 10.24
C ALA A 287 19.90 27.88 8.94
N ASP A 288 19.03 28.07 7.96
CA ASP A 288 19.40 28.51 6.61
C ASP A 288 20.05 29.91 6.59
N PRO A 289 20.93 30.17 5.62
CA PRO A 289 21.40 31.52 5.36
C PRO A 289 20.27 32.45 4.96
N ILE A 290 20.36 33.70 5.44
CA ILE A 290 19.48 34.77 4.98
C ILE A 290 19.80 35.01 3.51
N THR A 291 18.81 34.78 2.66
CA THR A 291 18.83 35.02 1.22
C THR A 291 17.65 35.92 0.88
N ASP A 292 17.61 36.46 -0.34
CA ASP A 292 16.46 37.25 -0.80
C ASP A 292 15.15 36.45 -0.73
N ALA A 293 15.23 35.13 -0.98
CA ALA A 293 14.09 34.21 -0.86
C ALA A 293 13.59 34.00 0.57
N LEU A 294 14.46 34.23 1.57
CA LEU A 294 14.19 34.02 2.99
C LEU A 294 14.17 35.35 3.77
N THR A 295 13.83 36.45 3.10
CA THR A 295 13.66 37.76 3.72
C THR A 295 12.18 38.18 3.67
N PRO A 296 11.58 38.65 4.79
CA PRO A 296 10.18 39.07 4.80
C PRO A 296 9.88 40.19 3.80
N ASN A 297 8.93 39.96 2.89
CA ASN A 297 8.46 40.95 1.93
C ASN A 297 6.97 40.74 1.62
N TYR A 298 6.11 41.40 2.38
CA TYR A 298 4.66 41.38 2.18
C TYR A 298 4.18 42.10 0.90
N GLY A 299 5.07 42.83 0.22
CA GLY A 299 4.76 43.47 -1.07
C GLY A 299 4.74 42.49 -2.25
N LEU A 300 5.34 41.29 -2.10
CA LEU A 300 5.30 40.25 -3.12
C LEU A 300 4.02 39.41 -3.00
N PRO A 301 3.39 39.01 -4.12
CA PRO A 301 2.33 38.00 -4.08
C PRO A 301 2.81 36.68 -3.48
N TRP A 302 1.92 35.96 -2.76
CA TRP A 302 2.27 34.69 -2.13
C TRP A 302 2.84 33.66 -3.10
N ASP A 303 2.29 33.56 -4.31
CA ASP A 303 2.76 32.61 -5.33
C ASP A 303 4.23 32.82 -5.72
N MET A 304 4.72 34.07 -5.69
CA MET A 304 6.13 34.40 -5.92
C MET A 304 7.00 34.03 -4.71
N VAL A 305 6.53 34.32 -3.49
CA VAL A 305 7.24 33.95 -2.26
C VAL A 305 7.35 32.42 -2.15
N PHE A 306 6.25 31.71 -2.39
CA PHE A 306 6.23 30.26 -2.32
C PHE A 306 7.17 29.64 -3.37
N LYS A 307 7.20 30.19 -4.59
CA LYS A 307 8.13 29.78 -5.63
C LYS A 307 9.59 29.97 -5.20
N GLN A 308 9.94 31.15 -4.67
CA GLN A 308 11.30 31.44 -4.21
C GLN A 308 11.75 30.50 -3.08
N VAL A 309 10.86 30.23 -2.11
CA VAL A 309 11.15 29.34 -0.98
C VAL A 309 11.28 27.90 -1.44
N ALA A 310 10.39 27.43 -2.32
CA ALA A 310 10.48 26.08 -2.88
C ALA A 310 11.74 25.91 -3.74
N GLN A 311 12.14 26.91 -4.52
CA GLN A 311 13.41 26.91 -5.25
C GLN A 311 14.63 26.93 -4.33
N HIS A 312 14.56 27.62 -3.20
CA HIS A 312 15.63 27.57 -2.17
C HIS A 312 15.78 26.15 -1.59
N ILE A 313 14.66 25.45 -1.34
CA ILE A 313 14.67 24.08 -0.81
C ILE A 313 15.10 23.07 -1.89
N PHE A 314 14.68 23.29 -3.14
CA PHE A 314 14.90 22.40 -4.29
C PHE A 314 15.66 23.13 -5.43
N PRO A 315 16.96 23.41 -5.26
CA PRO A 315 17.70 24.34 -6.11
C PRO A 315 17.85 23.93 -7.58
N GLU A 316 17.87 22.62 -7.87
CA GLU A 316 17.96 22.11 -9.26
C GLU A 316 16.60 21.73 -9.85
N CYS A 317 15.50 22.08 -9.18
CA CYS A 317 14.14 21.80 -9.66
C CYS A 317 13.49 23.04 -10.28
N SER A 318 12.70 22.84 -11.32
CA SER A 318 11.76 23.84 -11.80
C SER A 318 10.54 23.86 -10.88
N VAL A 319 10.11 25.07 -10.49
CA VAL A 319 8.95 25.28 -9.62
C VAL A 319 7.95 26.18 -10.32
N GLU A 320 6.71 25.70 -10.40
CA GLU A 320 5.55 26.40 -10.94
C GLU A 320 4.53 26.64 -9.82
N THR A 321 4.06 27.89 -9.73
CA THR A 321 3.05 28.35 -8.76
C THR A 321 2.08 29.30 -9.47
N TRP A 322 0.88 29.46 -8.91
CA TRP A 322 -0.17 30.29 -9.49
C TRP A 322 -0.85 31.12 -8.42
N HIS A 323 -1.33 32.29 -8.82
CA HIS A 323 -2.00 33.22 -7.92
C HIS A 323 -3.29 32.61 -7.33
N GLY A 324 -3.44 32.69 -6.01
CA GLY A 324 -4.60 32.13 -5.29
C GLY A 324 -4.60 30.61 -5.13
N ILE A 325 -3.58 29.91 -5.64
CA ILE A 325 -3.41 28.46 -5.49
C ILE A 325 -2.35 28.20 -4.41
N ASP A 326 -2.67 27.32 -3.46
CA ASP A 326 -1.82 26.99 -2.30
C ASP A 326 -0.85 25.83 -2.57
N THR A 327 -0.73 25.41 -3.84
CA THR A 327 0.02 24.24 -4.29
C THR A 327 1.08 24.65 -5.30
N ALA A 328 2.30 24.16 -5.11
CA ALA A 328 3.40 24.24 -6.06
C ALA A 328 3.55 22.93 -6.82
N VAL A 329 3.87 23.01 -8.11
CA VAL A 329 4.32 21.86 -8.91
C VAL A 329 5.84 21.95 -9.05
N ILE A 330 6.53 20.89 -8.65
CA ILE A 330 7.99 20.80 -8.64
C ILE A 330 8.40 19.71 -9.63
N LYS A 331 9.13 20.11 -10.67
CA LYS A 331 9.70 19.22 -11.67
C LYS A 331 11.20 19.17 -11.48
N GLY A 332 11.77 17.98 -11.43
CA GLY A 332 13.21 17.85 -11.33
C GLY A 332 13.64 16.42 -11.50
N LYS A 333 14.83 16.15 -11.00
CA LYS A 333 15.41 14.83 -11.03
C LYS A 333 15.61 14.32 -9.61
N ALA A 334 15.38 13.04 -9.36
CA ALA A 334 15.50 12.46 -8.02
C ALA A 334 16.03 11.03 -8.04
N TRP A 335 16.55 10.59 -6.90
CA TRP A 335 16.78 9.19 -6.60
C TRP A 335 15.71 8.71 -5.64
N ILE A 336 15.03 7.61 -5.97
CA ILE A 336 14.19 6.89 -5.00
C ILE A 336 15.14 6.05 -4.17
N ILE A 337 15.15 6.25 -2.86
CA ILE A 337 16.15 5.65 -1.95
C ILE A 337 15.53 4.60 -1.01
N GLY A 338 14.20 4.55 -0.91
CA GLY A 338 13.52 3.58 -0.06
C GLY A 338 12.10 3.98 0.25
N HIS A 339 11.48 3.27 1.19
CA HIS A 339 10.13 3.56 1.68
C HIS A 339 10.00 3.23 3.16
N LEU A 340 8.94 3.74 3.79
CA LEU A 340 8.63 3.46 5.19
C LEU A 340 7.83 2.17 5.31
N TYR A 341 8.25 1.26 6.19
CA TYR A 341 7.53 0.01 6.43
C TYR A 341 6.95 -0.11 7.84
N SER A 342 7.31 0.81 8.73
CA SER A 342 6.75 0.88 10.07
C SER A 342 6.85 2.29 10.62
N VAL A 343 5.72 2.92 10.87
CA VAL A 343 5.57 4.18 11.59
C VAL A 343 4.96 3.86 12.95
N GLY A 344 5.68 4.20 14.03
CA GLY A 344 5.27 3.89 15.40
C GLY A 344 3.92 4.52 15.76
N GLU A 345 3.01 3.70 16.29
CA GLU A 345 1.73 4.16 16.82
C GLU A 345 1.95 4.85 18.17
N GLY A 346 2.15 6.16 18.13
CA GLY A 346 2.32 7.00 19.31
C GLY A 346 3.47 7.97 19.13
N MET A 347 3.20 9.27 19.25
CA MET A 347 4.26 10.24 19.45
C MET A 347 4.95 9.88 20.76
N SER A 348 6.19 9.41 20.70
CA SER A 348 7.00 9.25 21.90
C SER A 348 7.23 10.66 22.44
N ALA A 349 6.47 11.05 23.47
CA ALA A 349 6.57 12.32 24.18
C ALA A 349 6.69 13.56 23.27
N PHE A 350 5.55 14.07 22.77
CA PHE A 350 5.41 15.41 22.19
C PHE A 350 6.43 15.77 21.13
N GLY A 351 6.42 15.08 19.99
CA GLY A 351 7.12 15.60 18.83
C GLY A 351 7.99 14.62 18.07
N HIS A 352 8.13 13.37 18.49
CA HIS A 352 8.82 12.35 17.68
C HIS A 352 7.97 11.12 17.47
N TYR A 353 8.01 10.58 16.26
CA TYR A 353 7.58 9.22 16.02
C TYR A 353 8.74 8.43 15.43
N ASN A 354 8.83 7.17 15.87
CA ASN A 354 9.84 6.25 15.37
C ASN A 354 9.37 5.74 14.01
N ILE A 355 10.17 5.97 12.98
CA ILE A 355 9.95 5.38 11.66
C ILE A 355 11.03 4.34 11.38
N LYS A 356 10.66 3.31 10.63
CA LYS A 356 11.60 2.35 10.07
C LYS A 356 11.58 2.44 8.56
N VAL A 357 12.77 2.61 8.01
CA VAL A 357 13.01 2.77 6.58
C VAL A 357 13.51 1.46 6.00
N HIS A 358 12.89 1.02 4.90
CA HIS A 358 13.42 0.00 4.01
C HIS A 358 14.25 0.69 2.92
N TRP A 359 15.52 0.31 2.81
CA TRP A 359 16.46 0.92 1.86
C TRP A 359 16.56 0.08 0.59
N ASN A 360 16.32 0.70 -0.57
CA ASN A 360 16.50 0.03 -1.85
C ASN A 360 18.00 0.01 -2.28
N HIS A 361 18.29 -0.55 -3.45
CA HIS A 361 19.67 -0.62 -3.95
C HIS A 361 20.26 0.75 -4.32
N THR A 362 19.44 1.72 -4.75
CA THR A 362 19.88 3.09 -5.09
C THR A 362 20.50 3.79 -3.89
N ALA A 363 19.92 3.61 -2.70
CA ALA A 363 20.51 4.08 -1.45
C ALA A 363 21.88 3.46 -1.16
N GLN A 364 22.10 2.20 -1.57
CA GLN A 364 23.39 1.52 -1.43
C GLN A 364 24.42 2.11 -2.39
N TRP A 365 24.00 2.41 -3.63
CA TRP A 365 24.85 2.99 -4.68
C TRP A 365 25.28 4.43 -4.39
N LEU A 366 24.37 5.28 -3.87
CA LEU A 366 24.67 6.67 -3.47
C LEU A 366 25.70 6.79 -2.33
N GLY A 367 26.22 5.67 -1.81
CA GLY A 367 27.44 5.64 -1.01
C GLY A 367 27.24 5.87 0.50
N ASN A 368 26.00 5.97 1.00
CA ASN A 368 25.74 6.35 2.41
C ASN A 368 25.35 5.21 3.36
N ARG A 369 25.56 3.93 3.01
CA ARG A 369 25.25 2.81 3.91
C ARG A 369 26.09 2.74 5.18
N ARG A 370 27.21 3.48 5.28
CA ARG A 370 28.03 3.49 6.50
C ARG A 370 27.42 4.33 7.62
N ASP A 371 26.56 5.29 7.28
CA ASP A 371 26.15 6.31 8.22
C ASP A 371 24.67 6.28 8.58
N TRP A 372 23.71 5.79 7.79
CA TRP A 372 22.28 5.95 8.16
C TRP A 372 21.68 4.73 8.90
N LYS A 373 20.95 4.97 9.99
CA LYS A 373 20.21 3.93 10.72
C LYS A 373 18.95 3.51 9.96
N THR A 374 18.44 2.31 10.23
CA THR A 374 17.12 1.84 9.76
C THR A 374 15.98 2.47 10.55
N GLU A 375 16.21 2.75 11.83
CA GLU A 375 15.25 3.40 12.73
C GLU A 375 15.59 4.88 12.94
N TRP A 376 14.65 5.75 12.60
CA TRP A 376 14.79 7.21 12.75
C TRP A 376 13.76 7.73 13.75
N GLN A 377 14.16 8.75 14.50
CA GLN A 377 13.23 9.59 15.25
C GLN A 377 12.95 10.81 14.39
N LEU A 378 11.78 10.82 13.78
CA LEU A 378 11.33 11.92 12.94
C LEU A 378 10.56 12.92 13.80
N GLN A 379 10.82 14.21 13.58
CA GLN A 379 10.06 15.29 14.22
C GLN A 379 8.59 15.25 13.79
N ALA A 380 7.68 15.76 14.62
CA ALA A 380 6.26 15.81 14.32
C ALA A 380 6.03 16.61 13.05
N SER A 381 5.43 15.95 12.06
CA SER A 381 5.13 16.51 10.75
C SER A 381 3.75 17.14 10.75
N ALA A 382 3.58 18.21 9.96
CA ALA A 382 2.29 18.85 9.74
C ALA A 382 1.27 17.87 9.13
N ARG A 383 1.74 16.98 8.25
CA ARG A 383 0.99 15.86 7.67
C ARG A 383 1.50 14.55 8.22
N LEU A 384 0.63 13.71 8.77
CA LEU A 384 1.03 12.42 9.34
C LEU A 384 1.68 11.54 8.27
N VAL A 385 2.91 11.13 8.55
CA VAL A 385 3.65 10.14 7.77
C VAL A 385 3.04 8.75 8.00
N GLN A 386 3.05 7.91 6.98
CA GLN A 386 2.37 6.60 6.95
C GLN A 386 3.30 5.52 6.41
N ASP A 387 2.98 4.26 6.74
CA ASP A 387 3.62 3.10 6.08
C ASP A 387 3.35 3.17 4.57
N GLY A 388 4.37 2.93 3.76
CA GLY A 388 4.33 3.05 2.31
C GLY A 388 4.69 4.43 1.75
N ASP A 389 4.86 5.45 2.59
CA ASP A 389 5.46 6.71 2.12
C ASP A 389 6.89 6.46 1.62
N ILE A 390 7.24 7.12 0.52
CA ILE A 390 8.47 6.89 -0.24
C ILE A 390 9.50 7.95 0.16
N LEU A 391 10.77 7.56 0.29
CA LEU A 391 11.89 8.47 0.44
C LEU A 391 12.52 8.74 -0.93
N CYS A 392 12.68 10.01 -1.26
CA CYS A 392 13.42 10.44 -2.44
C CYS A 392 14.46 11.50 -2.08
N LEU A 393 15.60 11.50 -2.78
CA LEU A 393 16.58 12.58 -2.73
C LEU A 393 16.53 13.33 -4.06
N LEU A 394 16.07 14.59 -4.04
CA LEU A 394 16.07 15.43 -5.22
C LEU A 394 17.49 15.92 -5.55
N GLN A 395 17.78 16.07 -6.84
CA GLN A 395 19.05 16.61 -7.32
C GLN A 395 19.28 18.01 -6.74
N GLY A 396 20.49 18.28 -6.26
CA GLY A 396 20.85 19.53 -5.58
C GLY A 396 20.34 19.67 -4.14
N ALA A 397 19.38 18.85 -3.69
CA ALA A 397 18.90 18.90 -2.32
C ALA A 397 19.89 18.24 -1.34
N SER A 398 20.09 18.86 -0.17
CA SER A 398 21.02 18.35 0.85
C SER A 398 20.42 17.27 1.76
N LYS A 399 19.09 17.16 1.79
CA LYS A 399 18.32 16.24 2.65
C LYS A 399 17.25 15.52 1.81
N PRO A 400 16.92 14.26 2.13
CA PRO A 400 15.83 13.55 1.46
C PRO A 400 14.47 14.15 1.83
N SER A 401 13.51 13.98 0.93
CA SER A 401 12.10 14.29 1.12
C SER A 401 11.31 13.00 1.33
N ILE A 402 10.21 13.09 2.08
CA ILE A 402 9.19 12.03 2.17
C ILE A 402 8.04 12.43 1.25
N ILE A 403 7.74 11.56 0.30
CA ILE A 403 6.68 11.76 -0.69
C ILE A 403 5.63 10.65 -0.58
N ARG A 404 4.40 10.96 -0.97
CA ARG A 404 3.27 10.05 -0.94
C ARG A 404 2.60 9.99 -2.30
N LEU A 405 2.23 8.79 -2.69
CA LEU A 405 1.44 8.55 -3.90
C LEU A 405 0.03 9.17 -3.77
N CYS A 406 -0.41 9.89 -4.79
CA CYS A 406 -1.72 10.52 -4.91
C CYS A 406 -2.31 10.21 -6.28
N ARG A 407 -2.99 9.07 -6.44
CA ARG A 407 -3.61 8.55 -7.69
C ARG A 407 -2.71 8.57 -8.93
N ASP A 408 -2.44 9.75 -9.49
CA ASP A 408 -1.66 9.98 -10.71
C ASP A 408 -0.33 10.71 -10.50
N HIS A 409 0.03 11.17 -9.30
CA HIS A 409 1.29 11.86 -9.05
C HIS A 409 1.81 11.62 -7.62
N PHE A 410 2.96 12.20 -7.27
CA PHE A 410 3.47 12.19 -5.90
C PHE A 410 3.30 13.56 -5.24
N THR A 411 2.90 13.58 -3.97
CA THR A 411 2.85 14.80 -3.16
C THR A 411 3.94 14.78 -2.10
N ILE A 412 4.49 15.95 -1.76
CA ILE A 412 5.45 16.10 -0.67
C ILE A 412 4.71 16.06 0.67
N VAL A 413 5.07 15.10 1.51
CA VAL A 413 4.64 15.01 2.92
C VAL A 413 5.61 15.78 3.80
N MET A 414 6.91 15.57 3.58
CA MET A 414 7.98 16.35 4.21
C MET A 414 9.01 16.75 3.16
N PRO A 415 9.27 18.05 2.94
CA PRO A 415 10.20 18.50 1.90
C PRO A 415 11.66 18.22 2.26
N ALA A 416 11.99 18.14 3.55
CA ALA A 416 13.32 17.78 4.03
C ALA A 416 13.24 17.00 5.34
N VAL A 417 14.07 15.97 5.48
CA VAL A 417 14.19 15.14 6.67
C VAL A 417 15.66 14.85 6.95
N THR A 418 16.11 15.01 8.19
CA THR A 418 17.48 14.65 8.60
C THR A 418 17.59 13.16 8.94
N PRO A 419 18.39 12.38 8.19
CA PRO A 419 18.68 10.98 8.52
C PRO A 419 19.45 10.84 9.85
N ARG A 420 19.09 9.84 10.67
CA ARG A 420 19.85 9.54 11.89
C ARG A 420 21.17 8.83 11.56
N LYS A 421 22.29 9.41 11.99
CA LYS A 421 23.63 8.82 11.78
C LYS A 421 23.94 7.66 12.76
N ARG A 422 24.62 6.61 12.28
CA ARG A 422 25.18 5.46 13.00
C ARG A 422 26.41 5.91 13.78
N ARG A 423 26.65 5.30 14.94
CA ARG A 423 27.90 5.48 15.69
C ARG A 423 28.96 4.54 15.12
N HIS A 424 30.23 4.96 15.14
CA HIS A 424 31.35 4.10 14.71
C HIS A 424 31.33 2.77 15.50
N GLY A 425 31.26 1.64 14.79
CA GLY A 425 31.34 0.28 15.38
C GLY A 425 30.03 -0.50 15.52
N GLU A 426 28.86 0.04 15.15
CA GLU A 426 27.60 -0.72 15.16
C GLU A 426 27.53 -1.74 14.01
N MET A 427 27.14 -3.00 14.31
CA MET A 427 27.05 -4.10 13.33
C MET A 427 26.03 -3.80 12.22
N LEU A 428 26.33 -4.19 10.98
CA LEU A 428 25.38 -4.11 9.88
C LEU A 428 24.23 -5.11 10.09
N GLU A 429 23.01 -4.62 10.29
CA GLU A 429 21.82 -5.42 10.03
C GLU A 429 21.84 -5.87 8.56
N GLN A 430 21.77 -7.18 8.34
CA GLN A 430 21.69 -7.77 7.01
C GLN A 430 20.34 -7.40 6.39
N THR A 431 20.30 -6.36 5.56
CA THR A 431 19.28 -6.22 4.52
C THR A 431 19.73 -7.16 3.38
N VAL A 432 18.94 -8.17 3.00
CA VAL A 432 17.91 -7.92 1.98
C VAL A 432 18.61 -7.51 0.69
N HIS A 433 19.25 -8.41 -0.08
CA HIS A 433 19.89 -8.06 -1.36
C HIS A 433 18.86 -7.32 -2.25
N GLY A 434 19.00 -5.99 -2.34
CA GLY A 434 18.07 -5.12 -3.05
C GLY A 434 18.23 -5.24 -4.57
N ARG A 435 17.12 -5.10 -5.30
CA ARG A 435 17.08 -5.18 -6.77
C ARG A 435 17.73 -3.94 -7.38
N ARG A 436 18.45 -4.09 -8.50
CA ARG A 436 19.22 -3.02 -9.19
C ARG A 436 18.35 -1.94 -9.88
N PHE A 437 17.03 -1.97 -9.70
CA PHE A 437 16.06 -1.43 -10.65
C PHE A 437 16.08 0.11 -10.83
N MET A 438 16.61 0.87 -9.89
CA MET A 438 16.60 2.35 -9.97
C MET A 438 17.94 3.01 -9.62
N ASN A 439 19.06 2.46 -10.09
CA ASN A 439 20.39 3.06 -9.83
C ASN A 439 20.60 4.43 -10.51
N SER A 440 19.65 4.87 -11.34
CA SER A 440 19.72 6.11 -12.09
C SER A 440 18.85 7.20 -11.49
N LEU A 441 19.29 8.43 -11.73
CA LEU A 441 18.54 9.64 -11.51
C LEU A 441 17.32 9.68 -12.44
N ILE A 442 16.11 9.80 -11.89
CA ILE A 442 14.83 9.77 -12.62
C ILE A 442 14.21 11.16 -12.71
N ASP A 443 13.53 11.47 -13.82
CA ASP A 443 12.69 12.68 -13.93
C ASP A 443 11.44 12.50 -13.07
N ILE A 444 11.18 13.38 -12.12
CA ILE A 444 10.05 13.29 -11.18
C ILE A 444 9.22 14.58 -11.17
N LEU A 445 7.91 14.41 -10.99
CA LEU A 445 6.96 15.49 -10.76
C LEU A 445 6.33 15.32 -9.38
N LEU A 446 6.43 16.39 -8.58
CA LEU A 446 5.90 16.45 -7.21
C LEU A 446 4.91 17.61 -7.08
N THR A 447 3.88 17.44 -6.25
CA THR A 447 3.06 18.55 -5.76
C THR A 447 3.40 18.85 -4.31
N TRP A 448 3.37 20.11 -3.91
CA TRP A 448 3.54 20.50 -2.52
C TRP A 448 2.55 21.57 -2.12
N ARG A 449 1.76 21.30 -1.09
CA ARG A 449 0.64 22.15 -0.67
C ARG A 449 0.90 22.80 0.69
N VAL A 450 0.64 24.11 0.78
CA VAL A 450 0.78 24.93 2.00
C VAL A 450 -0.48 25.80 2.16
N PRO A 451 -1.58 25.26 2.74
CA PRO A 451 -2.87 25.95 2.83
C PRO A 451 -2.85 27.04 3.92
N LEU A 452 -3.73 28.05 3.82
CA LEU A 452 -3.83 29.14 4.81
C LEU A 452 -4.30 28.65 6.19
N ALA A 453 -5.35 27.84 6.24
CA ALA A 453 -5.90 27.25 7.47
C ALA A 453 -6.25 25.77 7.26
N ASP A 454 -6.00 24.92 8.26
CA ASP A 454 -6.32 23.49 8.21
C ASP A 454 -7.73 23.22 8.79
N HIS A 455 -8.75 23.68 8.07
CA HIS A 455 -10.14 23.34 8.38
C HIS A 455 -10.49 21.97 7.76
N TYR A 456 -10.17 20.90 8.49
CA TYR A 456 -10.82 19.58 8.36
C TYR A 456 -10.80 18.94 6.96
N LYS A 457 -9.65 18.91 6.27
CA LYS A 457 -9.47 18.09 5.05
C LYS A 457 -8.22 17.20 5.09
N VAL A 458 -7.85 16.70 6.28
CA VAL A 458 -6.65 15.86 6.49
C VAL A 458 -6.64 14.58 5.62
N ASP A 459 -7.80 14.08 5.17
CA ASP A 459 -7.90 12.86 4.35
C ASP A 459 -8.29 13.07 2.87
N LEU A 460 -8.64 14.29 2.43
CA LEU A 460 -9.14 14.50 1.04
C LEU A 460 -8.03 14.70 0.00
N ASP A 461 -6.81 15.03 0.44
CA ASP A 461 -5.73 15.38 -0.49
C ASP A 461 -4.98 14.15 -1.04
N ALA A 462 -4.88 13.06 -0.29
CA ALA A 462 -4.18 11.85 -0.73
C ALA A 462 -4.86 11.13 -1.92
N GLU A 463 -6.09 11.53 -2.24
CA GLU A 463 -6.90 10.98 -3.34
C GLU A 463 -7.14 11.96 -4.49
N SER A 464 -6.58 13.17 -4.44
CA SER A 464 -6.83 14.19 -5.46
C SER A 464 -5.92 14.02 -6.67
N LYS A 465 -6.49 14.02 -7.88
CA LYS A 465 -5.70 14.00 -9.14
C LYS A 465 -4.94 15.32 -9.32
N LEU A 466 -3.85 15.28 -10.08
CA LEU A 466 -2.99 16.44 -10.33
C LEU A 466 -3.77 17.66 -10.86
N ASN A 467 -4.71 17.45 -11.77
CA ASN A 467 -5.53 18.52 -12.35
C ASN A 467 -6.49 19.20 -11.34
N TYR A 468 -6.80 18.57 -10.20
CA TYR A 468 -7.55 19.21 -9.13
C TYR A 468 -6.64 20.02 -8.20
N MET A 469 -5.41 19.55 -7.98
CA MET A 469 -4.44 20.24 -7.13
C MET A 469 -3.79 21.45 -7.83
N ALA A 470 -3.58 21.34 -9.14
CA ALA A 470 -2.99 22.38 -9.98
C ALA A 470 -3.77 22.48 -11.31
N PRO A 471 -4.96 23.09 -11.32
CA PRO A 471 -5.82 23.17 -12.52
C PRO A 471 -5.19 23.93 -13.69
N ASP A 472 -4.29 24.88 -13.40
CA ASP A 472 -3.61 25.68 -14.42
C ASP A 472 -2.31 25.02 -14.93
N TYR A 473 -1.92 23.88 -14.35
CA TYR A 473 -0.76 23.11 -14.80
C TYR A 473 -1.07 22.38 -16.11
N LYS A 474 -0.14 22.47 -17.06
CA LYS A 474 -0.25 21.81 -18.36
C LYS A 474 0.97 20.92 -18.58
N GLU A 475 0.70 19.73 -19.10
CA GLU A 475 1.70 18.71 -19.38
C GLU A 475 1.43 18.14 -20.77
N GLU A 476 2.49 17.88 -21.53
CA GLU A 476 2.34 17.22 -22.83
C GLU A 476 1.98 15.74 -22.63
N GLN A 477 1.25 15.14 -23.58
CA GLN A 477 0.87 13.72 -23.47
C GLN A 477 2.09 12.80 -23.27
N SER A 478 3.22 13.12 -23.92
CA SER A 478 4.46 12.35 -23.77
C SER A 478 5.06 12.42 -22.36
N GLU A 479 4.85 13.53 -21.64
CA GLU A 479 5.27 13.71 -20.26
C GLU A 479 4.33 12.98 -19.29
N VAL A 480 3.01 13.01 -19.57
CA VAL A 480 1.99 12.22 -18.84
C VAL A 480 2.34 10.74 -18.88
N ASP A 481 2.68 10.21 -20.06
CA ASP A 481 3.00 8.79 -20.24
C ASP A 481 4.30 8.42 -19.50
N LYS A 482 5.34 9.26 -19.57
CA LYS A 482 6.59 9.07 -18.79
C LYS A 482 6.33 9.06 -17.28
N ARG A 483 5.54 10.01 -16.78
CA ARG A 483 5.18 10.13 -15.36
C ARG A 483 4.41 8.90 -14.89
N ARG A 484 3.42 8.44 -15.67
CA ARG A 484 2.64 7.23 -15.38
C ARG A 484 3.51 5.99 -15.31
N ASN A 485 4.40 5.81 -16.28
CA ASN A 485 5.33 4.68 -16.29
C ASN A 485 6.25 4.72 -15.07
N LEU A 486 6.80 5.89 -14.74
CA LEU A 486 7.61 6.04 -13.53
C LEU A 486 6.85 5.64 -12.26
N ILE A 487 5.63 6.15 -12.08
CA ILE A 487 4.81 5.86 -10.91
C ILE A 487 4.55 4.36 -10.80
N MET A 488 4.20 3.72 -11.92
CA MET A 488 4.05 2.27 -11.99
C MET A 488 5.30 1.56 -11.46
N TRP A 489 6.48 1.94 -11.94
CA TRP A 489 7.75 1.34 -11.53
C TRP A 489 7.99 1.46 -10.02
N VAL A 490 7.85 2.66 -9.47
CA VAL A 490 8.09 2.93 -8.04
C VAL A 490 7.12 2.14 -7.17
N ILE A 491 5.85 2.04 -7.55
CA ILE A 491 4.83 1.32 -6.78
C ILE A 491 5.05 -0.18 -6.84
N VAL A 492 5.34 -0.72 -8.02
CA VAL A 492 5.62 -2.14 -8.20
C VAL A 492 6.85 -2.53 -7.38
N ASP A 493 7.93 -1.76 -7.42
CA ASP A 493 9.13 -1.99 -6.61
C ASP A 493 8.81 -1.95 -5.10
N THR A 494 8.10 -0.90 -4.64
CA THR A 494 7.70 -0.75 -3.23
C THR A 494 6.79 -1.89 -2.76
N ALA A 495 5.82 -2.31 -3.59
CA ALA A 495 4.92 -3.41 -3.29
C ALA A 495 5.67 -4.75 -3.22
N LEU A 496 6.63 -4.97 -4.12
CA LEU A 496 7.47 -6.17 -4.13
C LEU A 496 8.33 -6.24 -2.86
N ASP A 497 8.97 -5.14 -2.45
CA ASP A 497 9.72 -5.10 -1.20
C ASP A 497 8.81 -5.36 0.02
N ALA A 498 7.60 -4.78 0.03
CA ALA A 498 6.64 -5.00 1.09
C ALA A 498 6.18 -6.46 1.18
N LEU A 499 5.97 -7.13 0.05
CA LEU A 499 5.67 -8.57 -0.01
C LEU A 499 6.84 -9.42 0.53
N ALA A 500 8.09 -9.04 0.26
CA ALA A 500 9.27 -9.72 0.80
C ALA A 500 9.41 -9.60 2.32
N MET A 501 8.85 -8.54 2.93
CA MET A 501 8.89 -8.29 4.38
C MET A 501 7.79 -9.02 5.18
N ALA A 502 7.02 -9.90 4.53
CA ALA A 502 5.95 -10.69 5.16
C ALA A 502 4.99 -9.81 5.99
N ASN A 503 4.77 -10.13 7.27
CA ASN A 503 3.83 -9.40 8.13
C ASN A 503 4.19 -7.92 8.32
N LEU A 504 5.47 -7.53 8.20
CA LEU A 504 5.90 -6.14 8.37
C LEU A 504 5.47 -5.26 7.20
N GLY A 505 5.40 -5.78 5.97
CA GLY A 505 4.98 -5.02 4.79
C GLY A 505 3.47 -4.95 4.57
N LYS A 506 2.66 -5.59 5.44
CA LYS A 506 1.20 -5.64 5.26
C LYS A 506 0.55 -4.26 5.23
N LYS A 507 0.94 -3.37 6.16
CA LYS A 507 0.41 -2.00 6.24
C LYS A 507 0.85 -1.17 5.04
N THR A 508 2.11 -1.31 4.61
CA THR A 508 2.64 -0.69 3.39
C THR A 508 1.78 -1.06 2.18
N LEU A 509 1.47 -2.34 1.98
CA LEU A 509 0.61 -2.78 0.88
C LEU A 509 -0.82 -2.25 0.99
N GLU A 510 -1.41 -2.25 2.20
CA GLU A 510 -2.78 -1.71 2.41
C GLU A 510 -2.82 -0.23 2.03
N HIS A 511 -1.84 0.56 2.44
CA HIS A 511 -1.78 1.99 2.14
C HIS A 511 -1.49 2.26 0.66
N LEU A 512 -0.56 1.56 0.03
CA LEU A 512 -0.30 1.69 -1.43
C LEU A 512 -1.56 1.40 -2.25
N LEU A 513 -2.28 0.32 -1.91
CA LEU A 513 -3.56 -0.01 -2.54
C LEU A 513 -4.58 1.10 -2.31
N CYS A 514 -4.75 1.60 -1.08
CA CYS A 514 -5.69 2.70 -0.82
C CYS A 514 -5.34 3.97 -1.61
N GLN A 515 -4.06 4.33 -1.65
CA GLN A 515 -3.54 5.50 -2.38
C GLN A 515 -3.69 5.38 -3.91
N SER A 516 -3.75 4.14 -4.43
CA SER A 516 -4.06 3.87 -5.84
C SER A 516 -5.54 4.11 -6.21
N GLY A 517 -6.45 4.11 -5.23
CA GLY A 517 -7.90 4.15 -5.45
C GLY A 517 -8.64 2.87 -5.05
N THR A 518 -7.92 1.84 -4.61
CA THR A 518 -8.51 0.60 -4.09
C THR A 518 -9.26 0.88 -2.79
N THR A 519 -10.52 0.43 -2.66
CA THR A 519 -11.25 0.61 -1.40
C THR A 519 -10.53 -0.08 -0.24
N ARG A 520 -10.50 0.55 0.94
CA ARG A 520 -9.77 0.00 2.12
C ARG A 520 -10.21 -1.41 2.52
N ILE A 521 -11.50 -1.74 2.35
CA ILE A 521 -12.03 -3.08 2.63
C ILE A 521 -11.40 -4.10 1.68
N PHE A 522 -11.32 -3.77 0.40
CA PHE A 522 -10.73 -4.65 -0.61
C PHE A 522 -9.20 -4.75 -0.45
N ALA A 523 -8.52 -3.63 -0.17
CA ALA A 523 -7.09 -3.61 0.15
C ALA A 523 -6.73 -4.53 1.33
N ARG A 524 -7.56 -4.54 2.39
CA ARG A 524 -7.39 -5.46 3.53
C ARG A 524 -7.57 -6.92 3.15
N SER A 525 -8.49 -7.21 2.22
CA SER A 525 -8.69 -8.57 1.70
C SER A 525 -7.47 -9.04 0.90
N LEU A 526 -6.95 -8.18 0.01
CA LEU A 526 -5.75 -8.43 -0.79
C LEU A 526 -4.52 -8.68 0.08
N THR A 527 -4.27 -7.81 1.07
CA THR A 527 -3.14 -7.97 1.99
C THR A 527 -3.26 -9.19 2.90
N ALA A 528 -4.49 -9.60 3.25
CA ALA A 528 -4.71 -10.86 3.96
C ALA A 528 -4.43 -12.10 3.10
N ALA A 529 -4.57 -12.00 1.77
CA ALA A 529 -4.18 -13.05 0.84
C ALA A 529 -2.66 -13.22 0.79
N ALA A 530 -1.90 -12.12 0.73
CA ALA A 530 -0.44 -12.13 0.80
C ALA A 530 0.11 -12.81 2.06
N ALA A 531 -0.49 -12.52 3.23
CA ALA A 531 -0.05 -13.11 4.50
C ALA A 531 -0.23 -14.64 4.55
N LYS A 532 -1.11 -15.22 3.73
CA LYS A 532 -1.38 -16.66 3.68
C LYS A 532 -0.50 -17.41 2.68
N ASP A 533 0.26 -16.69 1.86
CA ASP A 533 0.94 -17.21 0.68
C ASP A 533 2.38 -16.65 0.61
N SER A 534 3.08 -16.72 1.75
CA SER A 534 4.35 -16.02 2.00
C SER A 534 5.58 -16.58 1.23
N ALA A 535 5.38 -17.32 0.14
CA ALA A 535 6.47 -17.88 -0.66
C ALA A 535 5.99 -18.33 -2.05
N SER A 536 5.72 -17.39 -2.95
CA SER A 536 5.77 -17.73 -4.39
C SER A 536 7.25 -17.89 -4.76
N TRP A 537 7.69 -19.10 -5.10
CA TRP A 537 9.07 -19.34 -5.58
C TRP A 537 9.38 -18.49 -6.83
N PHE A 538 8.35 -18.17 -7.62
CA PHE A 538 8.42 -17.31 -8.81
C PHE A 538 8.96 -15.92 -8.47
N PHE A 539 8.59 -15.39 -7.29
CA PHE A 539 9.08 -14.11 -6.77
C PHE A 539 10.60 -14.09 -6.55
N GLN A 540 11.19 -15.20 -6.11
CA GLN A 540 12.64 -15.31 -5.86
C GLN A 540 13.44 -15.58 -7.14
N SER A 541 12.84 -16.12 -8.20
CA SER A 541 13.58 -16.46 -9.42
C SER A 541 13.38 -15.47 -10.55
N PHE A 542 12.16 -14.97 -10.78
CA PHE A 542 11.85 -14.09 -11.91
C PHE A 542 12.31 -12.66 -11.64
N PHE A 543 12.03 -12.14 -10.44
CA PHE A 543 12.38 -10.76 -10.11
C PHE A 543 13.76 -10.58 -9.46
N HIS A 544 14.41 -11.65 -8.99
CA HIS A 544 15.77 -11.57 -8.45
C HIS A 544 16.84 -11.60 -9.55
N ASN A 545 16.57 -12.32 -10.65
CA ASN A 545 17.38 -12.33 -11.88
C ASN A 545 16.96 -11.23 -12.87
N TRP A 546 16.14 -10.28 -12.43
CA TRP A 546 15.66 -9.14 -13.22
C TRP A 546 16.81 -8.15 -13.45
N GLU A 547 17.64 -8.47 -14.45
CA GLU A 547 18.78 -7.65 -14.90
C GLU A 547 18.46 -6.81 -16.15
N GLY A 548 17.22 -6.86 -16.66
CA GLY A 548 16.81 -6.15 -17.87
C GLY A 548 15.90 -4.95 -17.61
N ASP A 549 16.19 -3.83 -18.27
CA ASP A 549 15.17 -2.83 -18.61
C ASP A 549 14.06 -3.56 -19.36
N PHE A 550 12.85 -3.69 -18.80
CA PHE A 550 11.72 -3.95 -19.69
C PHE A 550 11.62 -2.77 -20.62
N SER A 551 11.73 -3.04 -21.91
CA SER A 551 11.49 -2.05 -22.94
C SER A 551 10.02 -1.62 -23.00
N SER A 552 9.09 -2.34 -22.32
CA SER A 552 7.66 -2.06 -22.35
C SER A 552 6.90 -2.40 -21.05
N THR A 553 5.76 -1.74 -20.83
CA THR A 553 4.81 -2.04 -19.74
C THR A 553 4.13 -3.40 -19.91
N ASP A 554 4.01 -3.87 -21.15
CA ASP A 554 3.18 -5.04 -21.50
C ASP A 554 3.77 -6.33 -20.93
N ASP A 555 5.09 -6.45 -20.95
CA ASP A 555 5.80 -7.62 -20.43
C ASP A 555 5.63 -7.78 -18.90
N ILE A 556 5.54 -6.67 -18.16
CA ILE A 556 5.27 -6.67 -16.72
C ILE A 556 3.85 -7.20 -16.46
N VAL A 557 2.87 -6.71 -17.22
CA VAL A 557 1.47 -7.12 -17.05
C VAL A 557 1.30 -8.60 -17.38
N GLU A 558 1.98 -9.10 -18.41
CA GLU A 558 2.00 -10.53 -18.75
C GLU A 558 2.61 -11.36 -17.63
N ALA A 559 3.80 -11.01 -17.14
CA ALA A 559 4.44 -11.73 -16.03
C ALA A 559 3.58 -11.70 -14.73
N VAL A 560 2.91 -10.59 -14.46
CA VAL A 560 1.96 -10.47 -13.33
C VAL A 560 0.75 -11.40 -13.52
N ALA A 561 0.28 -11.59 -14.76
CA ALA A 561 -0.81 -12.50 -15.07
C ALA A 561 -0.39 -13.99 -14.99
N GLU A 562 0.89 -14.30 -15.17
CA GLU A 562 1.46 -15.65 -15.05
C GLU A 562 1.77 -16.07 -13.60
N ASP A 563 1.85 -15.14 -12.64
CA ASP A 563 2.20 -15.48 -11.27
C ASP A 563 1.15 -16.40 -10.63
N ASP A 564 1.60 -17.58 -10.17
CA ASP A 564 0.74 -18.60 -9.57
C ASP A 564 0.30 -18.25 -8.12
N GLY A 565 0.86 -17.18 -7.54
CA GLY A 565 0.69 -16.75 -6.16
C GLY A 565 -0.22 -15.52 -5.98
N SER A 566 -0.30 -15.05 -4.74
CA SER A 566 -1.06 -13.84 -4.39
C SER A 566 -0.41 -12.54 -4.87
N CYS A 567 0.87 -12.57 -5.24
CA CYS A 567 1.62 -11.40 -5.69
C CYS A 567 1.05 -10.85 -7.01
N GLY A 568 0.83 -11.72 -7.99
CA GLY A 568 0.23 -11.35 -9.28
C GLY A 568 -1.13 -10.70 -9.11
N TYR A 569 -1.95 -11.24 -8.20
CA TYR A 569 -3.26 -10.68 -7.89
C TYR A 569 -3.18 -9.24 -7.33
N ILE A 570 -2.27 -8.99 -6.39
CA ILE A 570 -2.10 -7.67 -5.78
C ILE A 570 -1.51 -6.66 -6.77
N LEU A 571 -0.49 -7.07 -7.53
CA LEU A 571 0.14 -6.21 -8.53
C LEU A 571 -0.83 -5.89 -9.67
N MET A 572 -1.63 -6.86 -10.13
CA MET A 572 -2.63 -6.61 -11.17
C MET A 572 -3.65 -5.55 -10.72
N GLU A 573 -4.15 -5.63 -9.49
CA GLU A 573 -5.05 -4.59 -8.94
C GLU A 573 -4.37 -3.22 -8.90
N LEU A 574 -3.13 -3.14 -8.39
CA LEU A 574 -2.37 -1.88 -8.35
C LEU A 574 -2.18 -1.30 -9.76
N LEU A 575 -1.77 -2.12 -10.72
CA LEU A 575 -1.54 -1.70 -12.11
C LEU A 575 -2.82 -1.17 -12.75
N LEU A 576 -3.94 -1.88 -12.60
CA LEU A 576 -5.22 -1.48 -13.17
C LEU A 576 -5.79 -0.22 -12.52
N GLN A 577 -5.63 -0.04 -11.20
CA GLN A 577 -6.09 1.18 -10.54
C GLN A 577 -5.32 2.43 -11.02
N HIS A 578 -4.02 2.30 -11.27
CA HIS A 578 -3.20 3.44 -11.69
C HIS A 578 -3.35 3.80 -13.17
N GLN A 579 -3.37 2.79 -14.01
CA GLN A 579 -3.35 2.99 -15.45
C GLN A 579 -4.74 2.90 -16.08
N GLY A 580 -5.71 2.29 -15.38
CA GLY A 580 -7.11 2.24 -15.81
C GLY A 580 -7.26 1.70 -17.24
N GLU A 581 -7.89 2.50 -18.09
CA GLU A 581 -8.09 2.22 -19.52
C GLU A 581 -6.79 2.32 -20.34
N ASP A 582 -5.79 3.07 -19.87
CA ASP A 582 -4.52 3.33 -20.58
C ASP A 582 -3.53 2.15 -20.48
N LEU A 583 -3.70 1.23 -19.53
CA LEU A 583 -2.83 0.04 -19.44
C LEU A 583 -3.08 -0.87 -20.64
N THR A 584 -2.19 -0.97 -21.61
CA THR A 584 -2.45 -1.83 -22.78
C THR A 584 -2.57 -3.30 -22.35
N ILE A 585 -3.73 -3.92 -22.57
CA ILE A 585 -3.94 -5.36 -22.34
C ILE A 585 -3.80 -6.06 -23.69
N THR A 586 -2.60 -6.57 -23.97
CA THR A 586 -2.35 -7.35 -25.19
C THR A 586 -3.07 -8.69 -25.13
N LYS A 587 -3.15 -9.40 -26.25
CA LYS A 587 -3.73 -10.76 -26.30
C LYS A 587 -2.95 -11.77 -25.43
N ALA A 588 -1.71 -11.47 -25.08
CA ALA A 588 -0.88 -12.35 -24.25
C ALA A 588 -1.36 -12.37 -22.79
N VAL A 589 -1.83 -11.24 -22.25
CA VAL A 589 -2.27 -11.13 -20.86
C VAL A 589 -3.49 -12.01 -20.53
N PRO A 590 -4.60 -12.01 -21.30
CA PRO A 590 -5.70 -12.96 -21.10
C PRO A 590 -5.27 -14.43 -21.26
N MET A 591 -4.34 -14.69 -22.18
CA MET A 591 -3.82 -16.04 -22.43
C MET A 591 -3.02 -16.56 -21.23
N ALA A 592 -2.14 -15.72 -20.68
CA ALA A 592 -1.39 -15.98 -19.45
C ALA A 592 -2.34 -16.26 -18.28
N ALA A 593 -3.31 -15.36 -18.04
CA ALA A 593 -4.30 -15.52 -16.97
C ALA A 593 -5.16 -16.79 -17.13
N ALA A 594 -5.53 -17.16 -18.36
CA ALA A 594 -6.31 -18.37 -18.64
C ALA A 594 -5.53 -19.67 -18.42
N LYS A 595 -4.22 -19.67 -18.70
CA LYS A 595 -3.32 -20.82 -18.51
C LYS A 595 -2.80 -20.95 -17.08
N ASN A 596 -2.82 -19.87 -16.32
CA ASN A 596 -2.33 -19.83 -14.94
C ASN A 596 -3.05 -20.88 -14.08
N ILE A 597 -2.26 -21.77 -13.45
CA ILE A 597 -2.75 -22.90 -12.65
C ILE A 597 -2.74 -22.60 -11.15
N GLY A 598 -2.23 -21.42 -10.79
CA GLY A 598 -2.10 -20.91 -9.45
C GLY A 598 -3.41 -20.70 -8.72
N LYS A 599 -3.28 -20.52 -7.40
CA LYS A 599 -4.43 -20.38 -6.49
C LYS A 599 -5.24 -19.11 -6.76
N TYR A 600 -4.57 -18.05 -7.18
CA TYR A 600 -5.15 -16.73 -7.38
C TYR A 600 -5.38 -16.39 -8.87
N ALA A 601 -5.14 -17.33 -9.79
CA ALA A 601 -5.36 -17.16 -11.24
C ALA A 601 -6.76 -16.62 -11.59
N HIS A 602 -7.79 -17.21 -10.97
CA HIS A 602 -9.18 -16.78 -11.16
C HIS A 602 -9.46 -15.38 -10.61
N LYS A 603 -8.69 -14.92 -9.60
CA LYS A 603 -8.80 -13.57 -9.04
C LYS A 603 -8.13 -12.53 -9.91
N ILE A 604 -6.99 -12.86 -10.50
CA ILE A 604 -6.34 -12.05 -11.54
C ILE A 604 -7.31 -11.85 -12.71
N THR A 605 -7.92 -12.94 -13.19
CA THR A 605 -8.93 -12.87 -14.27
C THR A 605 -10.13 -12.02 -13.87
N GLU A 606 -10.66 -12.19 -12.65
CA GLU A 606 -11.79 -11.41 -12.13
C GLU A 606 -11.48 -9.90 -12.11
N VAL A 607 -10.32 -9.49 -11.60
CA VAL A 607 -9.91 -8.09 -11.53
C VAL A 607 -9.66 -7.50 -12.93
N LEU A 608 -9.05 -8.25 -13.85
CA LEU A 608 -8.92 -7.84 -15.25
C LEU A 608 -10.28 -7.50 -15.87
N PHE A 609 -11.32 -8.30 -15.63
CA PHE A 609 -12.67 -8.01 -16.13
C PHE A 609 -13.34 -6.84 -15.40
N GLN A 610 -13.21 -6.74 -14.07
CA GLN A 610 -13.80 -5.65 -13.29
C GLN A 610 -13.36 -4.28 -13.79
N HIS A 611 -12.09 -4.15 -14.19
CA HIS A 611 -11.55 -2.90 -14.69
C HIS A 611 -11.64 -2.74 -16.21
N ARG A 612 -11.74 -3.83 -16.99
CA ARG A 612 -11.63 -3.81 -18.48
C ARG A 612 -12.77 -4.51 -19.21
N GLU A 613 -13.99 -4.41 -18.68
CA GLU A 613 -15.19 -5.14 -19.16
C GLU A 613 -15.39 -5.05 -20.70
N ASN A 614 -15.19 -3.87 -21.30
CA ASN A 614 -15.37 -3.68 -22.74
C ASN A 614 -14.15 -4.10 -23.58
N ASP A 615 -12.94 -3.86 -23.10
CA ASP A 615 -11.68 -3.98 -23.87
C ASP A 615 -10.92 -5.28 -23.66
N PHE A 616 -11.35 -6.15 -22.73
CA PHE A 616 -10.68 -7.43 -22.51
C PHE A 616 -10.88 -8.38 -23.71
N PRO A 617 -9.82 -8.76 -24.44
CA PRO A 617 -9.95 -9.56 -25.65
C PRO A 617 -10.13 -11.04 -25.30
N VAL A 618 -11.38 -11.47 -25.17
CA VAL A 618 -11.74 -12.90 -25.03
C VAL A 618 -11.77 -13.53 -26.42
N THR A 619 -10.64 -14.08 -26.84
CA THR A 619 -10.55 -14.84 -28.09
C THR A 619 -10.91 -16.31 -27.88
N LYS A 620 -11.11 -17.05 -28.97
CA LYS A 620 -11.38 -18.49 -28.93
C LYS A 620 -10.25 -19.24 -28.20
N GLU A 621 -9.01 -18.84 -28.47
CA GLU A 621 -7.82 -19.46 -27.91
C GLU A 621 -7.72 -19.24 -26.39
N VAL A 622 -8.16 -18.09 -25.88
CA VAL A 622 -8.20 -17.80 -24.43
C VAL A 622 -9.21 -18.72 -23.73
N VAL A 623 -10.39 -18.90 -24.33
CA VAL A 623 -11.43 -19.78 -23.78
C VAL A 623 -11.01 -21.24 -23.84
N GLU A 624 -10.38 -21.66 -24.93
CA GLU A 624 -9.82 -23.01 -25.08
C GLU A 624 -8.75 -23.28 -24.02
N ALA A 625 -7.83 -22.34 -23.81
CA ALA A 625 -6.82 -22.43 -22.77
C ALA A 625 -7.43 -22.55 -21.36
N ALA A 626 -8.44 -21.73 -21.04
CA ALA A 626 -9.15 -21.83 -19.77
C ALA A 626 -9.90 -23.15 -19.62
N ALA A 627 -10.51 -23.67 -20.69
CA ALA A 627 -11.22 -24.94 -20.67
C ALA A 627 -10.27 -26.15 -20.51
N GLY A 628 -9.07 -26.06 -21.06
CA GLY A 628 -7.98 -27.03 -20.88
C GLY A 628 -7.20 -26.86 -19.58
N ASN A 629 -7.46 -25.81 -18.80
CA ASN A 629 -6.76 -25.57 -17.53
C ASN A 629 -7.13 -26.66 -16.52
N THR A 630 -6.15 -27.50 -16.18
CA THR A 630 -6.33 -28.67 -15.32
C THR A 630 -6.32 -28.32 -13.83
N SER A 631 -6.08 -27.06 -13.45
CA SER A 631 -6.10 -26.64 -12.05
C SER A 631 -7.48 -26.77 -11.42
N GLN A 632 -7.54 -26.82 -10.09
CA GLN A 632 -8.82 -26.82 -9.38
C GLN A 632 -9.61 -25.51 -9.56
N TYR A 633 -8.98 -24.44 -10.07
CA TYR A 633 -9.60 -23.14 -10.31
C TYR A 633 -9.93 -22.87 -11.78
N GLY A 634 -9.47 -23.73 -12.72
CA GLY A 634 -9.68 -23.56 -14.16
C GLY A 634 -11.15 -23.38 -14.53
N HIS A 635 -12.04 -24.23 -13.99
CA HIS A 635 -13.48 -24.11 -14.19
C HIS A 635 -14.08 -22.77 -13.70
N ILE A 636 -13.47 -22.12 -12.69
CA ILE A 636 -13.87 -20.79 -12.21
C ILE A 636 -13.45 -19.73 -13.23
N ILE A 637 -12.23 -19.83 -13.77
CA ILE A 637 -11.75 -18.96 -14.86
C ILE A 637 -12.70 -19.07 -16.05
N THR A 638 -13.02 -20.29 -16.49
CA THR A 638 -13.99 -20.53 -17.57
C THR A 638 -15.35 -19.90 -17.26
N ARG A 639 -15.83 -20.01 -16.02
CA ARG A 639 -17.10 -19.40 -15.59
C ARG A 639 -17.06 -17.87 -15.69
N ILE A 640 -15.98 -17.24 -15.25
CA ILE A 640 -15.81 -15.78 -15.33
C ILE A 640 -15.85 -15.35 -16.80
N LEU A 641 -15.12 -16.04 -17.68
CA LEU A 641 -15.12 -15.78 -19.13
C LEU A 641 -16.52 -15.90 -19.74
N PHE A 642 -17.35 -16.83 -19.25
CA PHE A 642 -18.72 -17.04 -19.76
C PHE A 642 -19.74 -16.04 -19.23
N GLN A 643 -19.60 -15.57 -18.00
CA GLN A 643 -20.52 -14.59 -17.43
C GLN A 643 -20.46 -13.23 -18.14
N GLN A 644 -19.31 -12.90 -18.75
CA GLN A 644 -19.03 -11.55 -19.27
C GLN A 644 -19.25 -11.39 -20.78
N ARG A 645 -19.57 -12.44 -21.56
CA ARG A 645 -19.79 -12.35 -23.02
C ARG A 645 -20.95 -13.24 -23.52
N LYS A 646 -21.65 -12.78 -24.57
CA LYS A 646 -22.67 -13.50 -25.36
C LYS A 646 -22.17 -13.57 -26.81
N GLU A 647 -22.23 -14.61 -27.64
CA GLU A 647 -22.99 -15.87 -27.60
C GLU A 647 -22.45 -16.93 -28.60
N ASN A 648 -21.28 -16.76 -29.27
CA ASN A 648 -20.80 -17.72 -30.30
C ASN A 648 -19.34 -18.22 -30.22
N ILE A 649 -18.37 -17.42 -29.76
CA ILE A 649 -16.95 -17.85 -29.67
C ILE A 649 -16.73 -18.84 -28.50
N LEU A 650 -17.55 -18.74 -27.45
CA LEU A 650 -17.35 -19.40 -26.15
C LEU A 650 -17.53 -20.93 -26.17
N PHE A 651 -18.16 -21.48 -27.20
CA PHE A 651 -18.59 -22.88 -27.22
C PHE A 651 -18.26 -23.54 -28.57
N SER A 652 -17.06 -23.30 -29.09
CA SER A 652 -16.57 -24.01 -30.28
C SER A 652 -16.27 -25.48 -29.97
N GLU A 653 -16.10 -26.30 -31.00
CA GLU A 653 -15.75 -27.72 -30.84
C GLU A 653 -14.42 -27.89 -30.08
N GLU A 654 -13.45 -27.03 -30.34
CA GLU A 654 -12.12 -27.04 -29.71
C GLU A 654 -12.20 -26.75 -28.20
N VAL A 655 -13.07 -25.83 -27.78
CA VAL A 655 -13.32 -25.58 -26.35
C VAL A 655 -13.93 -26.83 -25.69
N VAL A 656 -14.88 -27.48 -26.34
CA VAL A 656 -15.51 -28.70 -25.81
C VAL A 656 -14.50 -29.86 -25.79
N LYS A 657 -13.64 -29.96 -26.81
CA LYS A 657 -12.56 -30.96 -26.89
C LYS A 657 -11.52 -30.75 -25.79
N ALA A 658 -11.10 -29.51 -25.54
CA ALA A 658 -10.21 -29.15 -24.45
C ALA A 658 -10.80 -29.52 -23.08
N ALA A 659 -12.09 -29.25 -22.86
CA ALA A 659 -12.79 -29.66 -21.64
C ALA A 659 -12.95 -31.19 -21.53
N ALA A 660 -13.11 -31.90 -22.65
CA ALA A 660 -13.20 -33.37 -22.68
C ALA A 660 -11.87 -34.04 -22.33
N ALA A 661 -10.75 -33.42 -22.72
CA ALA A 661 -9.39 -33.84 -22.37
C ALA A 661 -8.98 -33.43 -20.94
N ASN A 662 -9.77 -32.60 -20.25
CA ASN A 662 -9.39 -32.06 -18.95
C ASN A 662 -9.42 -33.15 -17.86
N ALA A 663 -8.44 -33.11 -16.96
CA ALA A 663 -8.37 -33.98 -15.80
C ALA A 663 -9.55 -33.80 -14.82
N ARG A 664 -10.28 -32.69 -14.92
CA ARG A 664 -11.40 -32.32 -14.05
C ARG A 664 -12.69 -32.18 -14.85
N HIS A 665 -13.78 -32.78 -14.35
CA HIS A 665 -15.08 -32.80 -15.03
C HIS A 665 -15.87 -31.49 -14.88
N GLN A 666 -15.53 -30.65 -13.90
CA GLN A 666 -16.27 -29.41 -13.59
C GLN A 666 -16.37 -28.45 -14.77
N THR A 667 -15.33 -28.36 -15.61
CA THR A 667 -15.35 -27.52 -16.81
C THR A 667 -16.38 -28.03 -17.83
N MET A 668 -16.45 -29.34 -18.06
CA MET A 668 -17.46 -29.95 -18.93
C MET A 668 -18.87 -29.75 -18.36
N GLU A 669 -19.04 -29.93 -17.05
CA GLU A 669 -20.32 -29.67 -16.37
C GLU A 669 -20.77 -28.21 -16.57
N LEU A 670 -19.86 -27.25 -16.40
CA LEU A 670 -20.12 -25.83 -16.63
C LEU A 670 -20.58 -25.56 -18.08
N LEU A 671 -19.87 -26.10 -19.08
CA LEU A 671 -20.25 -25.95 -20.49
C LEU A 671 -21.69 -26.42 -20.75
N ILE A 672 -22.06 -27.55 -20.15
CA ILE A 672 -23.40 -28.14 -20.26
C ILE A 672 -24.45 -27.29 -19.56
N GLN A 673 -24.14 -26.72 -18.39
CA GLN A 673 -25.06 -25.82 -17.69
C GLN A 673 -25.39 -24.57 -18.53
N TYR A 674 -24.40 -24.01 -19.24
CA TYR A 674 -24.61 -22.80 -20.05
C TYR A 674 -25.29 -23.05 -21.40
N ARG A 675 -24.91 -24.11 -22.14
CA ARG A 675 -25.40 -24.32 -23.52
C ARG A 675 -26.22 -25.61 -23.72
N GLY A 676 -26.16 -26.53 -22.77
CA GLY A 676 -26.88 -27.81 -22.82
C GLY A 676 -26.69 -28.55 -24.15
N GLY A 677 -27.80 -28.98 -24.75
CA GLY A 677 -27.81 -29.70 -26.01
C GLY A 677 -27.29 -28.91 -27.22
N GLY A 678 -27.06 -27.59 -27.10
CA GLY A 678 -26.50 -26.74 -28.15
C GLY A 678 -24.98 -26.82 -28.29
N LEU A 679 -24.28 -27.60 -27.46
CA LEU A 679 -22.83 -27.79 -27.59
C LEU A 679 -22.47 -28.53 -28.90
N PRO A 680 -21.39 -28.12 -29.60
CA PRO A 680 -20.85 -28.85 -30.74
C PRO A 680 -20.11 -30.10 -30.25
N ILE A 681 -20.84 -31.20 -30.18
CA ILE A 681 -20.28 -32.50 -29.78
C ILE A 681 -20.14 -33.34 -31.04
N SER A 682 -18.91 -33.44 -31.54
CA SER A 682 -18.52 -34.30 -32.66
C SER A 682 -18.06 -35.68 -32.15
N GLU A 683 -17.80 -36.61 -33.07
CA GLU A 683 -17.16 -37.89 -32.76
C GLU A 683 -15.78 -37.69 -32.09
N GLU A 684 -15.01 -36.71 -32.55
CA GLU A 684 -13.69 -36.38 -32.00
C GLU A 684 -13.75 -35.96 -30.52
N VAL A 685 -14.79 -35.22 -30.12
CA VAL A 685 -15.02 -34.86 -28.71
C VAL A 685 -15.30 -36.11 -27.87
N VAL A 686 -16.13 -37.03 -28.36
CA VAL A 686 -16.47 -38.27 -27.65
C VAL A 686 -15.25 -39.18 -27.55
N LYS A 687 -14.47 -39.28 -28.63
CA LYS A 687 -13.21 -40.02 -28.66
C LYS A 687 -12.22 -39.44 -27.65
N THR A 688 -12.05 -38.13 -27.61
CA THR A 688 -11.17 -37.44 -26.65
C THR A 688 -11.57 -37.74 -25.20
N ALA A 689 -12.88 -37.74 -24.89
CA ALA A 689 -13.37 -38.14 -23.57
C ALA A 689 -13.06 -39.62 -23.23
N ALA A 690 -13.10 -40.51 -24.23
CA ALA A 690 -12.75 -41.93 -24.07
C ALA A 690 -11.24 -42.18 -23.98
N GLU A 691 -10.41 -41.29 -24.53
CA GLU A 691 -8.94 -41.31 -24.39
C GLU A 691 -8.50 -40.83 -23.00
N ASN A 692 -9.32 -40.02 -22.34
CA ASN A 692 -9.00 -39.42 -21.05
C ASN A 692 -8.80 -40.51 -19.97
N THR A 693 -7.56 -40.65 -19.49
CA THR A 693 -7.15 -41.63 -18.49
C THR A 693 -7.43 -41.19 -17.06
N GLU A 694 -7.84 -39.94 -16.84
CA GLU A 694 -8.18 -39.42 -15.51
C GLU A 694 -9.54 -39.96 -15.07
N LEU A 695 -9.78 -40.09 -13.76
CA LEU A 695 -11.05 -40.62 -13.21
C LEU A 695 -12.29 -39.85 -13.71
N SER A 696 -12.10 -38.56 -14.01
CA SER A 696 -13.10 -37.67 -14.57
C SER A 696 -13.54 -38.04 -15.99
N GLY A 697 -12.70 -38.73 -16.79
CA GLY A 697 -13.02 -39.12 -18.16
C GLY A 697 -14.35 -39.88 -18.25
N SER A 698 -14.58 -40.82 -17.33
CA SER A 698 -15.84 -41.57 -17.26
C SER A 698 -17.06 -40.69 -16.95
N MET A 699 -16.90 -39.68 -16.07
CA MET A 699 -17.96 -38.71 -15.76
C MET A 699 -18.22 -37.77 -16.94
N ILE A 700 -17.16 -37.32 -17.63
CA ILE A 700 -17.26 -36.52 -18.85
C ILE A 700 -18.05 -37.28 -19.92
N LEU A 701 -17.77 -38.56 -20.13
CA LEU A 701 -18.53 -39.37 -21.08
C LEU A 701 -20.02 -39.49 -20.68
N GLU A 702 -20.32 -39.68 -19.39
CA GLU A 702 -21.70 -39.65 -18.89
C GLU A 702 -22.39 -38.31 -19.14
N PHE A 703 -21.69 -37.20 -18.94
CA PHE A 703 -22.18 -35.85 -19.22
C PHE A 703 -22.47 -35.62 -20.70
N LEU A 704 -21.61 -36.09 -21.62
CA LEU A 704 -21.87 -36.06 -23.06
C LEU A 704 -23.16 -36.82 -23.42
N PHE A 705 -23.39 -37.99 -22.80
CA PHE A 705 -24.65 -38.72 -22.93
C PHE A 705 -25.85 -37.98 -22.34
N MET A 706 -25.70 -37.27 -21.22
CA MET A 706 -26.79 -36.44 -20.69
C MET A 706 -27.16 -35.32 -21.65
N CYS A 707 -26.18 -34.74 -22.35
CA CYS A 707 -26.37 -33.63 -23.26
C CYS A 707 -27.04 -34.00 -24.58
N LYS A 708 -26.58 -35.06 -25.25
CA LYS A 708 -27.08 -35.47 -26.58
C LYS A 708 -27.96 -36.72 -26.55
N ARG A 709 -28.08 -37.40 -25.41
CA ARG A 709 -28.87 -38.63 -25.22
C ARG A 709 -28.59 -39.66 -26.31
N ASP A 710 -29.61 -40.01 -27.08
CA ASP A 710 -29.54 -41.03 -28.13
C ASP A 710 -28.90 -40.52 -29.43
N ILE A 711 -28.71 -39.20 -29.56
CA ILE A 711 -28.11 -38.54 -30.74
C ILE A 711 -26.57 -38.58 -30.66
N LEU A 712 -25.97 -38.88 -29.49
CA LEU A 712 -24.52 -38.95 -29.35
C LEU A 712 -23.94 -40.03 -30.27
N LEU A 713 -23.04 -39.63 -31.18
CA LEU A 713 -22.38 -40.53 -32.11
C LEU A 713 -21.36 -41.39 -31.36
N VAL A 714 -21.60 -42.70 -31.35
CA VAL A 714 -20.70 -43.71 -30.78
C VAL A 714 -20.33 -44.67 -31.90
N SER A 715 -19.24 -44.35 -32.59
CA SER A 715 -18.68 -45.16 -33.67
C SER A 715 -17.89 -46.35 -33.13
N GLU A 716 -17.48 -47.26 -34.03
CA GLU A 716 -16.51 -48.32 -33.71
C GLU A 716 -15.20 -47.74 -33.14
N GLU A 717 -14.74 -46.61 -33.67
CA GLU A 717 -13.49 -45.98 -33.22
C GLU A 717 -13.58 -45.53 -31.77
N VAL A 718 -14.70 -44.91 -31.36
CA VAL A 718 -14.96 -44.53 -29.97
C VAL A 718 -14.94 -45.75 -29.04
N VAL A 719 -15.60 -46.84 -29.45
CA VAL A 719 -15.66 -48.09 -28.65
C VAL A 719 -14.28 -48.73 -28.55
N LYS A 720 -13.52 -48.74 -29.65
CA LYS A 720 -12.14 -49.25 -29.68
C LYS A 720 -11.24 -48.44 -28.75
N THR A 721 -11.30 -47.11 -28.83
CA THR A 721 -10.56 -46.20 -27.94
C THR A 721 -10.91 -46.44 -26.47
N ALA A 722 -12.20 -46.53 -26.15
CA ALA A 722 -12.66 -46.86 -24.79
C ALA A 722 -12.11 -48.21 -24.30
N ALA A 723 -12.14 -49.25 -25.14
CA ALA A 723 -11.63 -50.57 -24.80
C ALA A 723 -10.11 -50.60 -24.61
N ARG A 724 -9.35 -49.75 -25.32
CA ARG A 724 -7.89 -49.61 -25.15
C ARG A 724 -7.49 -48.82 -23.91
N ASN A 725 -8.39 -48.02 -23.33
CA ASN A 725 -8.05 -47.11 -22.25
C ASN A 725 -7.59 -47.89 -20.99
N PRO A 726 -6.34 -47.73 -20.54
CA PRO A 726 -5.79 -48.54 -19.46
C PRO A 726 -6.30 -48.14 -18.07
N ALA A 727 -6.84 -46.93 -17.90
CA ALA A 727 -7.27 -46.46 -16.60
C ALA A 727 -8.77 -46.69 -16.35
N ASN A 728 -9.61 -46.35 -17.34
CA ASN A 728 -11.07 -46.34 -17.20
C ASN A 728 -11.79 -47.26 -18.19
N GLY A 729 -11.07 -48.08 -18.96
CA GLY A 729 -11.64 -48.83 -20.08
C GLY A 729 -12.85 -49.69 -19.70
N LEU A 730 -12.79 -50.41 -18.58
CA LEU A 730 -13.94 -51.17 -18.07
C LEU A 730 -15.16 -50.28 -17.81
N ARG A 731 -14.98 -49.16 -17.12
CA ARG A 731 -16.05 -48.23 -16.76
C ARG A 731 -16.64 -47.55 -17.99
N PHE A 732 -15.81 -47.18 -18.98
CA PHE A 732 -16.29 -46.68 -20.26
C PHE A 732 -17.16 -47.72 -20.97
N MET A 733 -16.70 -48.97 -21.06
CA MET A 733 -17.46 -50.04 -21.69
C MET A 733 -18.81 -50.30 -20.98
N GLU A 734 -18.84 -50.25 -19.64
CA GLU A 734 -20.08 -50.34 -18.87
C GLU A 734 -21.05 -49.19 -19.17
N ILE A 735 -20.58 -47.94 -19.22
CA ILE A 735 -21.40 -46.77 -19.56
C ILE A 735 -21.96 -46.91 -20.98
N LEU A 736 -21.10 -47.27 -21.95
CA LEU A 736 -21.48 -47.44 -23.35
C LEU A 736 -22.56 -48.54 -23.51
N PHE A 737 -22.39 -49.69 -22.87
CA PHE A 737 -23.41 -50.74 -22.88
C PHE A 737 -24.69 -50.34 -22.17
N LYS A 738 -24.61 -49.64 -21.04
CA LYS A 738 -25.80 -49.15 -20.32
C LYS A 738 -26.62 -48.18 -21.17
N ARG A 739 -25.97 -47.37 -22.02
CA ARG A 739 -26.63 -46.34 -22.84
C ARG A 739 -27.03 -46.81 -24.25
N ARG A 740 -26.28 -47.72 -24.87
CA ARG A 740 -26.51 -48.18 -26.26
C ARG A 740 -26.93 -49.65 -26.37
N GLY A 741 -26.74 -50.45 -25.32
CA GLY A 741 -27.18 -51.84 -25.25
C GLY A 741 -26.71 -52.69 -26.42
N GLU A 742 -27.68 -53.27 -27.16
CA GLU A 742 -27.40 -54.10 -28.33
C GLU A 742 -26.89 -53.33 -29.54
N ASN A 743 -27.10 -52.02 -29.61
CA ASN A 743 -26.71 -51.19 -30.75
C ASN A 743 -25.24 -50.74 -30.74
N LEU A 744 -24.45 -51.12 -29.71
CA LEU A 744 -23.03 -50.77 -29.64
C LEU A 744 -22.21 -51.53 -30.71
N PRO A 745 -21.39 -50.86 -31.54
CA PRO A 745 -20.58 -51.51 -32.56
C PRO A 745 -19.42 -52.28 -31.90
N VAL A 746 -19.61 -53.59 -31.69
CA VAL A 746 -18.60 -54.49 -31.14
C VAL A 746 -18.05 -55.37 -32.26
N THR A 747 -16.94 -54.93 -32.85
CA THR A 747 -16.25 -55.60 -33.96
C THR A 747 -15.04 -56.41 -33.47
N GLU A 748 -14.35 -57.10 -34.39
CA GLU A 748 -13.10 -57.79 -34.10
C GLU A 748 -12.03 -56.83 -33.56
N GLU A 749 -11.96 -55.60 -34.10
CA GLU A 749 -10.99 -54.59 -33.71
C GLU A 749 -11.22 -54.07 -32.28
N VAL A 750 -12.47 -53.97 -31.83
CA VAL A 750 -12.81 -53.67 -30.43
C VAL A 750 -12.29 -54.76 -29.48
N ILE A 751 -12.38 -56.02 -29.90
CA ILE A 751 -11.91 -57.15 -29.08
C ILE A 751 -10.38 -57.18 -29.06
N LYS A 752 -9.70 -56.89 -30.18
CA LYS A 752 -8.23 -56.72 -30.20
C LYS A 752 -7.79 -55.57 -29.29
N ALA A 753 -8.49 -54.44 -29.35
CA ALA A 753 -8.28 -53.31 -28.46
C ALA A 753 -8.37 -53.71 -26.97
N ALA A 754 -9.38 -54.50 -26.60
CA ALA A 754 -9.49 -55.04 -25.25
C ALA A 754 -8.35 -56.03 -24.92
N ALA A 755 -7.90 -56.83 -25.89
CA ALA A 755 -6.77 -57.75 -25.72
C ALA A 755 -5.42 -57.04 -25.57
N GLU A 756 -5.27 -55.85 -26.15
CA GLU A 756 -4.10 -54.97 -26.00
C GLU A 756 -4.09 -54.24 -24.64
N ASN A 757 -5.23 -54.19 -23.94
CA ASN A 757 -5.36 -53.51 -22.66
C ASN A 757 -4.84 -54.41 -21.51
N GLU A 758 -3.61 -54.16 -21.05
CA GLU A 758 -2.95 -54.97 -20.01
C GLU A 758 -3.64 -54.86 -18.63
N THR A 759 -4.40 -53.79 -18.35
CA THR A 759 -4.88 -53.47 -17.00
C THR A 759 -6.27 -54.02 -16.71
N CYS A 760 -7.22 -53.88 -17.64
CA CYS A 760 -8.62 -54.29 -17.45
C CYS A 760 -9.22 -54.99 -18.67
N GLY A 761 -8.39 -55.41 -19.62
CA GLY A 761 -8.83 -56.09 -20.84
C GLY A 761 -9.67 -57.34 -20.57
N THR A 762 -9.29 -58.14 -19.56
CA THR A 762 -9.97 -59.39 -19.20
C THR A 762 -11.39 -59.14 -18.65
N GLU A 763 -11.54 -58.09 -17.84
CA GLU A 763 -12.82 -57.62 -17.31
C GLU A 763 -13.69 -57.03 -18.41
N ILE A 764 -13.11 -56.22 -19.31
CA ILE A 764 -13.80 -55.71 -20.51
C ILE A 764 -14.33 -56.87 -21.35
N LEU A 765 -13.51 -57.89 -21.59
CA LEU A 765 -13.92 -59.10 -22.32
C LEU A 765 -15.07 -59.84 -21.61
N SER A 766 -15.03 -59.90 -20.28
CA SER A 766 -16.10 -60.50 -19.48
C SER A 766 -17.43 -59.72 -19.62
N VAL A 767 -17.36 -58.38 -19.65
CA VAL A 767 -18.53 -57.51 -19.90
C VAL A 767 -19.05 -57.69 -21.33
N LEU A 768 -18.17 -57.79 -22.32
CA LEU A 768 -18.53 -58.07 -23.72
C LEU A 768 -19.30 -59.42 -23.83
N PHE A 769 -18.80 -60.48 -23.19
CA PHE A 769 -19.48 -61.78 -23.19
C PHE A 769 -20.84 -61.75 -22.49
N ARG A 770 -20.96 -61.02 -21.37
CA ARG A 770 -22.23 -60.86 -20.64
C ARG A 770 -23.32 -60.24 -21.50
N HIS A 771 -22.98 -59.24 -22.31
CA HIS A 771 -23.93 -58.48 -23.12
C HIS A 771 -24.15 -59.04 -24.54
N ARG A 772 -23.24 -59.86 -25.09
CA ARG A 772 -23.34 -60.43 -26.45
C ARG A 772 -23.46 -61.96 -26.52
N ARG A 773 -23.46 -62.66 -25.36
CA ARG A 773 -23.78 -64.10 -25.15
C ARG A 773 -23.37 -65.06 -26.28
N GLY A 774 -22.19 -64.88 -26.87
CA GLY A 774 -21.62 -65.77 -27.89
C GLY A 774 -21.58 -65.23 -29.34
N SER A 775 -22.10 -64.04 -29.62
CA SER A 775 -22.04 -63.41 -30.96
C SER A 775 -20.77 -62.56 -31.21
N LEU A 776 -19.76 -62.65 -30.34
CA LEU A 776 -18.53 -61.86 -30.48
C LEU A 776 -17.64 -62.35 -31.65
N PRO A 777 -17.20 -61.47 -32.57
CA PRO A 777 -16.32 -61.83 -33.69
C PRO A 777 -14.89 -62.13 -33.22
N ILE A 778 -14.67 -63.35 -32.72
CA ILE A 778 -13.35 -63.81 -32.24
C ILE A 778 -12.68 -64.61 -33.36
N SER A 779 -11.69 -64.00 -34.01
CA SER A 779 -10.90 -64.60 -35.09
C SER A 779 -9.56 -65.17 -34.58
N LYS A 780 -8.80 -65.82 -35.47
CA LYS A 780 -7.40 -66.23 -35.18
C LYS A 780 -6.53 -65.03 -34.78
N ASN A 781 -6.76 -63.85 -35.39
CA ASN A 781 -5.98 -62.65 -35.10
C ASN A 781 -6.24 -62.11 -33.68
N VAL A 782 -7.47 -62.22 -33.17
CA VAL A 782 -7.78 -61.88 -31.77
C VAL A 782 -6.99 -62.76 -30.81
N VAL A 783 -6.90 -64.07 -31.10
CA VAL A 783 -6.13 -65.02 -30.27
C VAL A 783 -4.63 -64.73 -30.34
N ILE A 784 -4.12 -64.36 -31.51
CA ILE A 784 -2.72 -63.91 -31.68
C ILE A 784 -2.44 -62.67 -30.83
N THR A 785 -3.30 -61.64 -30.91
CA THR A 785 -3.14 -60.41 -30.12
C THR A 785 -3.20 -60.69 -28.62
N ALA A 786 -4.14 -61.53 -28.16
CA ALA A 786 -4.22 -61.93 -26.76
C ALA A 786 -2.97 -62.71 -26.31
N ALA A 787 -2.43 -63.59 -27.16
CA ALA A 787 -1.21 -64.36 -26.88
C ALA A 787 0.05 -63.48 -26.74
N LYS A 788 0.06 -62.29 -27.34
CA LYS A 788 1.14 -61.29 -27.15
C LYS A 788 1.14 -60.66 -25.76
N ASN A 789 0.01 -60.71 -25.06
CA ASN A 789 -0.23 -59.85 -23.91
C ASN A 789 -0.36 -60.62 -22.60
N THR A 790 -1.57 -61.01 -22.18
CA THR A 790 -1.82 -61.59 -20.85
C THR A 790 -2.48 -62.97 -20.89
N GLU A 791 -2.02 -63.87 -20.02
CA GLU A 791 -2.61 -65.20 -19.79
C GLU A 791 -4.09 -65.10 -19.40
N SER A 792 -4.44 -64.15 -18.53
CA SER A 792 -5.80 -63.98 -18.02
C SER A 792 -6.82 -63.71 -19.13
N PHE A 793 -6.44 -62.95 -20.17
CA PHE A 793 -7.30 -62.68 -21.32
C PHE A 793 -7.53 -63.94 -22.15
N VAL A 794 -6.46 -64.70 -22.41
CA VAL A 794 -6.55 -66.00 -23.10
C VAL A 794 -7.42 -66.98 -22.30
N ARG A 795 -7.19 -67.14 -20.99
CA ARG A 795 -8.01 -67.99 -20.12
C ARG A 795 -9.48 -67.57 -20.11
N CYS A 796 -9.78 -66.26 -20.16
CA CYS A 796 -11.16 -65.77 -20.27
C CYS A 796 -11.82 -66.14 -21.60
N LEU A 797 -11.10 -66.02 -22.73
CA LEU A 797 -11.57 -66.49 -24.03
C LEU A 797 -11.89 -67.99 -23.99
N LEU A 798 -11.03 -68.78 -23.35
CA LEU A 798 -11.19 -70.23 -23.22
C LEU A 798 -12.39 -70.61 -22.36
N ARG A 799 -12.61 -69.93 -21.24
CA ARG A 799 -13.77 -70.15 -20.38
C ARG A 799 -15.10 -69.97 -21.12
N HIS A 800 -15.17 -69.02 -22.06
CA HIS A 800 -16.41 -68.68 -22.77
C HIS A 800 -16.57 -69.37 -24.13
N ARG A 801 -15.48 -69.71 -24.84
CA ARG A 801 -15.51 -70.36 -26.17
C ARG A 801 -15.14 -71.85 -26.15
N GLY A 802 -14.42 -72.32 -25.13
CA GLY A 802 -13.93 -73.70 -25.03
C GLY A 802 -13.21 -74.15 -26.30
N LYS A 803 -13.45 -75.39 -26.73
CA LYS A 803 -12.88 -76.00 -27.94
C LYS A 803 -13.21 -75.26 -29.27
N ARG A 804 -14.10 -74.24 -29.25
CA ARG A 804 -14.43 -73.43 -30.43
C ARG A 804 -13.52 -72.21 -30.62
N LEU A 805 -12.50 -72.01 -29.78
CA LEU A 805 -11.54 -70.92 -29.96
C LEU A 805 -10.62 -71.20 -31.16
N PRO A 806 -10.47 -70.29 -32.14
CA PRO A 806 -9.67 -70.52 -33.33
C PRO A 806 -8.17 -70.29 -33.06
N VAL A 807 -7.52 -71.22 -32.37
CA VAL A 807 -6.07 -71.20 -32.12
C VAL A 807 -5.32 -71.57 -33.41
N SER A 808 -4.37 -70.74 -33.83
CA SER A 808 -3.52 -70.96 -35.01
C SER A 808 -2.07 -71.25 -34.60
N GLU A 809 -1.28 -71.82 -35.52
CA GLU A 809 0.17 -72.01 -35.32
C GLU A 809 0.88 -70.70 -34.96
N GLU A 810 0.48 -69.60 -35.62
CA GLU A 810 1.01 -68.27 -35.35
C GLU A 810 0.69 -67.78 -33.94
N ALA A 811 -0.48 -68.12 -33.39
CA ALA A 811 -0.83 -67.79 -32.00
C ALA A 811 0.06 -68.55 -31.00
N VAL A 812 0.40 -69.80 -31.29
CA VAL A 812 1.30 -70.62 -30.46
C VAL A 812 2.74 -70.09 -30.52
N LYS A 813 3.24 -69.75 -31.72
CA LYS A 813 4.56 -69.10 -31.90
C LYS A 813 4.63 -67.77 -31.16
N THR A 814 3.56 -66.98 -31.24
CA THR A 814 3.45 -65.69 -30.57
C THR A 814 3.45 -65.83 -29.05
N ALA A 815 2.74 -66.84 -28.51
CA ALA A 815 2.80 -67.17 -27.09
C ALA A 815 4.20 -67.60 -26.65
N ALA A 816 4.88 -68.46 -27.43
CA ALA A 816 6.25 -68.90 -27.13
C ALA A 816 7.28 -67.75 -27.16
N ALA A 817 7.02 -66.70 -27.95
CA ALA A 817 7.85 -65.51 -27.98
C ALA A 817 7.51 -64.48 -26.89
N ASN A 818 6.39 -64.66 -26.16
CA ASN A 818 5.97 -63.76 -25.09
C ASN A 818 6.78 -64.04 -23.81
N THR A 819 7.71 -63.15 -23.49
CA THR A 819 8.61 -63.30 -22.34
C THR A 819 7.95 -63.01 -20.98
N LYS A 820 6.75 -62.42 -20.95
CA LYS A 820 6.03 -62.10 -19.71
C LYS A 820 5.13 -63.25 -19.25
N ALA A 821 4.37 -63.85 -20.17
CA ALA A 821 3.32 -64.82 -19.85
C ALA A 821 3.27 -66.04 -20.80
N GLY A 822 4.30 -66.24 -21.62
CA GLY A 822 4.31 -67.23 -22.70
C GLY A 822 4.06 -68.67 -22.25
N ASP A 823 4.78 -69.13 -21.21
CA ASP A 823 4.65 -70.50 -20.70
C ASP A 823 3.22 -70.79 -20.20
N ALA A 824 2.63 -69.85 -19.45
CA ALA A 824 1.28 -69.98 -18.92
C ALA A 824 0.20 -69.91 -20.01
N ILE A 825 0.42 -69.12 -21.08
CA ILE A 825 -0.46 -69.07 -22.25
C ILE A 825 -0.39 -70.39 -23.04
N ILE A 826 0.81 -70.98 -23.18
CA ILE A 826 1.01 -72.29 -23.81
C ILE A 826 0.30 -73.38 -23.01
N ASP A 827 0.42 -73.37 -21.68
CA ASP A 827 -0.31 -74.30 -20.81
C ASP A 827 -1.83 -74.17 -20.99
N CYS A 828 -2.35 -72.94 -21.07
CA CYS A 828 -3.76 -72.69 -21.38
C CYS A 828 -4.19 -73.29 -22.74
N PHE A 829 -3.35 -73.23 -23.77
CA PHE A 829 -3.64 -73.87 -25.06
C PHE A 829 -3.56 -75.41 -24.99
N LEU A 830 -2.59 -75.96 -24.25
CA LEU A 830 -2.42 -77.40 -24.06
C LEU A 830 -3.62 -78.03 -23.32
N GLU A 831 -4.23 -77.31 -22.37
CA GLU A 831 -5.43 -77.74 -21.65
C GLU A 831 -6.64 -78.01 -22.57
N LEU A 832 -6.79 -77.33 -23.71
CA LEU A 832 -7.93 -77.57 -24.63
C LEU A 832 -7.72 -78.68 -25.65
N PHE A 833 -6.48 -78.80 -26.13
CA PHE A 833 -6.18 -79.65 -27.27
C PHE A 833 -5.62 -81.02 -26.87
N GLU A 834 -5.69 -81.38 -25.59
CA GLU A 834 -5.24 -82.69 -25.09
C GLU A 834 -3.82 -83.03 -25.60
N LYS A 835 -2.93 -82.03 -25.61
CA LYS A 835 -1.54 -82.04 -26.13
C LYS A 835 -1.32 -81.96 -27.66
N ASN A 836 -2.37 -81.82 -28.48
CA ASN A 836 -2.23 -81.66 -29.94
C ASN A 836 -2.39 -80.21 -30.40
N LEU A 837 -1.37 -79.39 -30.18
CA LEU A 837 -1.35 -78.01 -30.70
C LEU A 837 -1.16 -78.01 -32.23
N PRO A 838 -1.77 -77.05 -32.96
CA PRO A 838 -1.56 -76.89 -34.40
C PRO A 838 -0.16 -76.31 -34.66
N VAL A 839 0.88 -77.15 -34.63
CA VAL A 839 2.28 -76.73 -34.83
C VAL A 839 2.91 -77.63 -35.90
N SER A 840 3.55 -77.02 -36.91
CA SER A 840 4.41 -77.76 -37.85
C SER A 840 5.76 -78.08 -37.17
N GLU A 841 6.32 -79.27 -37.41
CA GLU A 841 7.60 -79.73 -36.82
C GLU A 841 8.72 -78.69 -37.05
N GLY A 842 9.01 -77.84 -36.06
CA GLY A 842 10.05 -76.82 -36.16
C GLY A 842 9.84 -75.53 -35.36
N ALA A 843 8.67 -75.28 -34.75
CA ALA A 843 8.38 -73.97 -34.17
C ALA A 843 8.75 -73.75 -32.69
N THR A 844 9.10 -74.78 -31.92
CA THR A 844 9.55 -74.63 -30.51
C THR A 844 11.06 -74.60 -30.43
N SER A 845 11.66 -73.49 -30.85
CA SER A 845 13.10 -73.24 -30.79
C SER A 845 13.40 -72.01 -29.93
N ARG A 846 13.16 -72.11 -28.62
CA ARG A 846 14.07 -71.56 -27.60
C ARG A 846 13.83 -72.19 -26.22
N LYS A 847 14.75 -73.12 -25.92
CA LYS A 847 15.27 -73.58 -24.63
C LYS A 847 14.60 -74.77 -23.93
N ASP A 848 15.29 -75.89 -24.15
CA ASP A 848 15.84 -76.78 -23.13
C ASP A 848 14.96 -77.92 -22.65
N ALA A 849 15.14 -79.03 -23.36
CA ALA A 849 15.11 -80.38 -22.82
C ALA A 849 15.93 -80.46 -21.52
N SER A 850 15.27 -80.31 -20.38
CA SER A 850 15.49 -81.04 -19.12
C SER A 850 14.89 -80.25 -17.97
N GLY A 851 13.91 -80.82 -17.25
CA GLY A 851 13.55 -80.30 -15.92
C GLY A 851 12.09 -80.16 -15.56
N LEU A 852 11.19 -81.04 -15.99
CA LEU A 852 9.88 -81.23 -15.34
C LEU A 852 9.58 -82.73 -15.20
N ARG A 853 10.46 -83.44 -14.49
CA ARG A 853 10.06 -84.67 -13.77
C ARG A 853 9.26 -84.22 -12.56
N ARG A 854 7.98 -84.59 -12.52
CA ARG A 854 7.14 -84.57 -11.33
C ARG A 854 7.88 -85.29 -10.19
N SER A 855 8.26 -84.56 -9.14
CA SER A 855 8.45 -85.15 -7.82
C SER A 855 7.08 -85.54 -7.28
N SER A 856 6.84 -86.84 -7.18
CA SER A 856 5.79 -87.37 -6.31
C SER A 856 6.28 -87.25 -4.85
N PRO A 857 5.40 -87.03 -3.87
CA PRO A 857 5.81 -86.97 -2.47
C PRO A 857 6.15 -88.39 -1.98
N ASN A 858 7.26 -88.53 -1.27
CA ASN A 858 7.52 -89.71 -0.45
C ASN A 858 6.41 -89.85 0.59
N SER A 859 5.68 -90.95 0.50
CA SER A 859 5.14 -91.67 1.64
C SER A 859 6.26 -92.52 2.25
N GLU A 860 6.57 -92.29 3.53
CA GLU A 860 6.82 -93.33 4.55
C GLU A 860 7.22 -92.63 5.87
N GLN A 861 6.21 -92.41 6.71
CA GLN A 861 6.28 -92.90 8.08
C GLN A 861 5.50 -94.22 8.10
N GLU A 862 6.21 -95.23 8.61
CA GLU A 862 5.88 -96.65 8.88
C GLU A 862 5.81 -97.64 7.72
#